data_AF-A0A150M1H3-F1
#
_entry.id   AF-A0A150M1H3-F1
#
_cell.length_a   1.000
_cell.length_b   1.000
_cell.length_c   1.000
_cell.angle_alpha   90.00
_cell.angle_beta   90.00
_cell.angle_gamma   90.00
#
_symmetry.space_group_name_H-M   'P 1'
#
loop_
_entity.id
_entity.type
_entity.pdbx_description
1 polymer ?
#
loop_
_entity_poly.entity_id
_entity_poly.type
_entity_poly.pdbx_seq_one_letter_code
_entity_poly.pdbx_strand_id
1 'polypeptide(L)'
;MWKVPKFIKQSYLVFLLALLLYSSFGFSFSRTEATTSTGTLGPVTPKDTIYQIVTDRFFDGDPSNNKPLGFDPTLFDDPDGNNQGNGKDLKLYQGGDFQGIIDKIPYLKNMGITAVWISAPYENRDTVIEDYQSDGSINRWTSFHGYHARNYFATNKHFGTMKDFIRLRDALHQNGIKLVIDFVSNHSSRWQNPTLNFAPEDGKLYEPDKDANGNYVFDANGEPADYNGDGKVENLLADPHNDVNGFFHGLGDRGNDTSRFGYRYKDLGSLADYSQENALVVEHLEKAAKFWKSKGIDGFRHDATLHMNPAFVKGFKDAIDSDAGGPVTHFGEFFIGRPDPKYDEYRTFPERTGVNNLDFEYFRTATNAFGNFSETMSSFGDMMIKTSNDYIYENQTVTFLDNHDVTRFRYIQPNDKPYHAALAVLMTSRGIPNIYYGTEQYLMPLDSSDIAGRMFMQTSTNFDENTTAYKVIQKLSNLRKNNEAIAYGTTEILYSTNDILVFKRQFYDKQVIVAVNRQPDQTFTIPELDTTLPVGTYSDVLGGLLYGSSISVNNVNGQNKISSFTLSGGEVNVWSYNPSLGTSTPRIGDVISTMGRPGNTVYIYGTGLGGSVTVKFGSTVATVVSNSDQMIEAIVPNTNPGIQNITVTKGSVTSNPFRYEILSGDQVQVIFHVNATTNWGGNIYVVGNIPELGSWDPNQSSEAMLNPNYPEWFLPVSVPKGATFEFKFIKKDNNGNVIWESRSNRVFTAPNSSTGTIDTPLYFWDN
;
A
#
# COMPACT_ATOMS: atom_id res chain seq x y z
N MET A 1 -7.76 88.34 -20.63
CA MET A 1 -6.83 88.93 -19.64
C MET A 1 -6.60 87.90 -18.53
N TRP A 2 -5.33 87.46 -18.38
CA TRP A 2 -4.63 86.86 -17.21
C TRP A 2 -5.19 85.56 -16.56
N LYS A 3 -4.55 84.36 -16.57
CA LYS A 3 -3.17 83.79 -16.31
C LYS A 3 -2.88 83.37 -14.84
N VAL A 4 -2.72 82.03 -14.60
CA VAL A 4 -1.65 81.22 -13.88
C VAL A 4 -0.96 81.84 -12.63
N PRO A 5 -0.64 81.15 -11.47
CA PRO A 5 0.42 80.09 -11.29
C PRO A 5 0.38 79.04 -10.10
N LYS A 6 0.84 77.78 -10.32
CA LYS A 6 2.10 77.00 -9.96
C LYS A 6 2.29 76.53 -8.47
N PHE A 7 2.37 75.23 -8.09
CA PHE A 7 3.33 74.10 -8.34
C PHE A 7 4.77 74.35 -7.79
N ILE A 8 5.55 73.50 -7.06
CA ILE A 8 5.61 72.06 -6.68
C ILE A 8 6.43 71.96 -5.36
N LYS A 9 6.07 71.07 -4.41
CA LYS A 9 6.91 70.65 -3.26
C LYS A 9 6.68 69.17 -2.89
N GLN A 10 7.76 68.53 -2.46
CA GLN A 10 7.92 67.26 -1.73
C GLN A 10 7.91 65.94 -2.51
N SER A 11 9.14 65.48 -2.79
CA SER A 11 9.52 64.11 -3.15
C SER A 11 9.76 63.29 -1.89
N TYR A 12 8.71 62.65 -1.36
CA TYR A 12 8.76 61.58 -0.36
C TYR A 12 7.52 60.69 -0.55
N LEU A 13 7.43 59.93 -1.65
CA LEU A 13 6.55 58.75 -1.81
C LEU A 13 6.76 58.13 -3.21
N VAL A 14 7.74 57.22 -3.38
CA VAL A 14 7.83 56.38 -4.60
C VAL A 14 8.01 54.89 -4.24
N PHE A 15 7.85 54.51 -2.97
CA PHE A 15 7.99 53.12 -2.50
C PHE A 15 6.70 52.60 -1.84
N LEU A 16 5.53 52.94 -2.40
CA LEU A 16 4.23 52.52 -1.85
C LEU A 16 3.08 52.77 -2.85
N LEU A 17 3.16 52.24 -4.09
CA LEU A 17 2.03 52.20 -5.04
C LEU A 17 2.33 51.33 -6.28
N ALA A 18 2.91 50.14 -6.05
CA ALA A 18 2.86 49.01 -6.98
C ALA A 18 2.27 47.75 -6.31
N LEU A 19 1.53 47.96 -5.21
CA LEU A 19 0.53 47.04 -4.68
C LEU A 19 -0.84 47.60 -5.08
N LEU A 20 -1.77 46.73 -5.47
CA LEU A 20 -3.15 47.00 -5.93
C LEU A 20 -3.28 47.21 -7.44
N LEU A 21 -3.00 46.16 -8.22
CA LEU A 21 -3.72 45.83 -9.46
C LEU A 21 -3.35 44.40 -9.91
N TYR A 22 -3.34 43.43 -8.99
CA TYR A 22 -3.61 42.04 -9.35
C TYR A 22 -5.10 41.83 -9.18
N SER A 23 -5.81 42.00 -10.30
CA SER A 23 -7.18 41.54 -10.45
C SER A 23 -7.28 40.11 -9.96
N SER A 24 -8.09 39.94 -8.91
CA SER A 24 -8.61 38.70 -8.41
C SER A 24 -9.29 37.89 -9.52
N PHE A 25 -8.50 37.11 -10.27
CA PHE A 25 -8.94 35.77 -10.64
C PHE A 25 -8.87 34.94 -9.36
N GLY A 26 -9.88 35.12 -8.51
CA GLY A 26 -10.17 34.15 -7.48
C GLY A 26 -10.56 32.85 -8.17
N PHE A 27 -9.60 31.98 -8.43
CA PHE A 27 -9.87 30.56 -8.31
C PHE A 27 -10.31 30.38 -6.86
N SER A 28 -11.62 30.45 -6.65
CA SER A 28 -12.21 29.83 -5.46
C SER A 28 -11.82 28.37 -5.58
N PHE A 29 -10.78 27.96 -4.85
CA PHE A 29 -10.57 26.56 -4.57
C PHE A 29 -11.83 26.10 -3.84
N SER A 30 -12.69 25.42 -4.57
CA SER A 30 -13.72 24.62 -3.96
C SER A 30 -12.98 23.52 -3.19
N ARG A 31 -12.91 23.63 -1.86
CA ARG A 31 -12.67 22.47 -0.99
C ARG A 31 -13.86 21.52 -1.21
N THR A 32 -13.77 20.66 -2.23
CA THR A 32 -14.85 19.72 -2.61
C THR A 32 -14.37 18.30 -2.83
N GLU A 33 -13.32 17.88 -2.14
CA GLU A 33 -12.89 16.47 -2.18
C GLU A 33 -12.78 15.92 -0.77
N ALA A 34 -13.08 14.62 -0.65
CA ALA A 34 -13.34 13.84 0.55
C ALA A 34 -12.36 14.09 1.72
N THR A 35 -12.64 15.13 2.51
CA THR A 35 -11.97 15.40 3.79
C THR A 35 -12.82 14.81 4.91
N THR A 36 -12.16 14.31 5.94
CA THR A 36 -12.81 13.76 7.13
C THR A 36 -13.57 14.87 7.89
N SER A 37 -14.40 14.49 8.86
CA SER A 37 -15.09 15.43 9.75
C SER A 37 -14.14 16.37 10.51
N THR A 38 -12.88 15.97 10.68
CA THR A 38 -11.81 16.77 11.31
C THR A 38 -11.04 17.65 10.32
N GLY A 39 -11.35 17.57 9.02
CA GLY A 39 -10.70 18.33 7.96
C GLY A 39 -9.32 17.80 7.55
N THR A 40 -8.97 16.58 7.95
CA THR A 40 -7.74 15.89 7.52
C THR A 40 -7.93 15.23 6.15
N LEU A 41 -6.82 14.92 5.48
CA LEU A 41 -6.85 13.95 4.40
C LEU A 41 -7.25 12.59 5.00
N GLY A 42 -8.13 11.87 4.31
CA GLY A 42 -8.49 10.50 4.66
C GLY A 42 -7.51 9.48 4.07
N PRO A 43 -7.82 8.18 4.14
CA PRO A 43 -7.00 7.12 3.55
C PRO A 43 -6.76 7.31 2.04
N VAL A 44 -5.71 6.69 1.52
CA VAL A 44 -5.47 6.51 0.08
C VAL A 44 -6.59 5.68 -0.54
N THR A 45 -7.09 6.14 -1.69
CA THR A 45 -8.25 5.58 -2.41
C THR A 45 -7.89 5.23 -3.86
N PRO A 46 -8.76 4.52 -4.59
CA PRO A 46 -8.58 4.26 -6.03
C PRO A 46 -8.51 5.52 -6.93
N LYS A 47 -8.87 6.70 -6.40
CA LYS A 47 -8.71 7.99 -7.09
C LYS A 47 -7.29 8.57 -6.97
N ASP A 48 -6.44 8.01 -6.12
CA ASP A 48 -5.09 8.49 -5.90
C ASP A 48 -4.08 7.93 -6.89
N THR A 49 -2.97 8.65 -7.06
CA THR A 49 -1.74 8.17 -7.70
C THR A 49 -0.63 8.17 -6.66
N ILE A 50 -0.08 6.99 -6.37
CA ILE A 50 1.02 6.82 -5.41
C ILE A 50 2.36 7.05 -6.14
N TYR A 51 3.26 7.76 -5.48
CA TYR A 51 4.67 7.86 -5.87
C TYR A 51 5.54 7.28 -4.76
N GLN A 52 6.22 6.17 -5.03
CA GLN A 52 7.06 5.45 -4.08
C GLN A 52 8.48 6.03 -4.08
N ILE A 53 8.95 6.44 -2.90
CA ILE A 53 10.22 7.12 -2.67
C ILE A 53 11.07 6.25 -1.75
N VAL A 54 12.27 5.88 -2.21
CA VAL A 54 13.34 5.45 -1.29
C VAL A 54 13.97 6.70 -0.71
N THR A 55 13.72 6.99 0.57
CA THR A 55 14.00 8.30 1.18
C THR A 55 15.44 8.74 0.95
N ASP A 56 16.42 7.88 1.30
CA ASP A 56 17.87 8.10 1.11
C ASP A 56 18.27 8.41 -0.34
N ARG A 57 17.45 8.03 -1.33
CA ARG A 57 17.80 8.06 -2.74
C ARG A 57 17.06 9.14 -3.54
N PHE A 58 16.31 10.00 -2.88
CA PHE A 58 15.49 10.99 -3.56
C PHE A 58 16.18 12.34 -3.69
N PHE A 59 16.35 13.05 -2.58
CA PHE A 59 16.95 14.37 -2.55
C PHE A 59 17.46 14.69 -1.14
N ASP A 60 18.67 15.20 -1.03
CA ASP A 60 19.32 15.70 0.18
C ASP A 60 18.92 17.17 0.37
N GLY A 61 17.99 17.41 1.31
CA GLY A 61 17.51 18.75 1.66
C GLY A 61 18.19 19.36 2.89
N ASP A 62 18.79 18.53 3.75
CA ASP A 62 19.54 18.96 4.92
C ASP A 62 20.84 18.15 5.11
N PRO A 63 21.94 18.60 4.48
CA PRO A 63 23.22 17.88 4.57
C PRO A 63 23.77 17.76 6.00
N SER A 64 23.24 18.50 6.98
CA SER A 64 23.69 18.40 8.37
C SER A 64 23.35 17.06 9.03
N ASN A 65 22.41 16.29 8.47
CA ASN A 65 22.01 14.97 8.94
C ASN A 65 22.69 13.80 8.18
N ASN A 66 23.47 14.08 7.12
CA ASN A 66 24.16 13.04 6.32
C ASN A 66 25.09 12.14 7.15
N LYS A 67 25.77 12.73 8.13
CA LYS A 67 26.66 12.05 9.08
C LYS A 67 26.22 12.36 10.52
N PRO A 68 25.20 11.68 11.04
CA PRO A 68 24.66 11.93 12.37
C PRO A 68 25.73 11.86 13.45
N LEU A 69 25.64 12.73 14.46
CA LEU A 69 26.57 12.73 15.58
C LEU A 69 26.52 11.38 16.31
N GLY A 70 27.70 10.79 16.55
CA GLY A 70 27.83 9.50 17.24
C GLY A 70 27.78 8.28 16.33
N PHE A 71 27.44 8.45 15.05
CA PHE A 71 27.43 7.37 14.06
C PHE A 71 28.79 7.27 13.37
N ASP A 72 29.10 6.11 12.78
CA ASP A 72 30.28 5.95 11.95
C ASP A 72 30.12 6.77 10.66
N PRO A 73 30.96 7.79 10.40
CA PRO A 73 30.84 8.64 9.20
C PRO A 73 31.11 7.88 7.89
N THR A 74 31.64 6.64 7.95
CA THR A 74 31.87 5.79 6.77
C THR A 74 30.61 5.09 6.27
N LEU A 75 29.49 5.21 6.98
CA LEU A 75 28.18 4.72 6.52
C LEU A 75 27.58 5.57 5.39
N PHE A 76 28.15 6.76 5.14
CA PHE A 76 27.72 7.71 4.12
C PHE A 76 28.73 7.76 2.95
N ASP A 77 28.23 7.74 1.70
CA ASP A 77 29.05 7.74 0.47
C ASP A 77 29.64 9.13 0.16
N ASP A 78 30.71 9.51 0.87
CA ASP A 78 31.43 10.78 0.71
C ASP A 78 32.94 10.60 0.46
N PRO A 79 33.34 10.08 -0.71
CA PRO A 79 34.74 9.82 -1.03
C PRO A 79 35.55 11.08 -1.33
N ASP A 80 34.92 12.23 -1.61
CA ASP A 80 35.58 13.52 -1.86
C ASP A 80 35.54 14.47 -0.65
N GLY A 81 34.86 14.10 0.44
CA GLY A 81 34.85 14.83 1.70
C GLY A 81 34.02 16.11 1.68
N ASN A 82 33.06 16.21 0.74
CA ASN A 82 32.23 17.39 0.54
C ASN A 82 30.88 17.31 1.29
N ASN A 83 30.64 16.21 2.02
CA ASN A 83 29.42 15.90 2.76
C ASN A 83 28.16 15.81 1.89
N GLN A 84 28.30 15.30 0.66
CA GLN A 84 27.20 15.02 -0.27
C GLN A 84 27.40 13.64 -0.90
N GLY A 85 26.33 12.85 -0.99
CA GLY A 85 26.36 11.57 -1.68
C GLY A 85 26.59 11.76 -3.17
N ASN A 86 27.50 10.96 -3.75
CA ASN A 86 27.79 11.05 -5.18
C ASN A 86 26.97 10.07 -6.03
N GLY A 87 26.22 9.16 -5.41
CA GLY A 87 25.35 8.18 -6.06
C GLY A 87 26.07 6.97 -6.68
N LYS A 88 27.30 6.65 -6.26
CA LYS A 88 28.09 5.53 -6.83
C LYS A 88 28.09 4.29 -5.96
N ASP A 89 28.35 4.41 -4.66
CA ASP A 89 28.25 3.26 -3.76
C ASP A 89 26.81 3.13 -3.24
N LEU A 90 25.99 2.45 -4.04
CA LEU A 90 24.56 2.27 -3.76
C LEU A 90 24.28 1.39 -2.54
N LYS A 91 25.29 0.90 -1.81
CA LYS A 91 25.13 0.13 -0.57
C LYS A 91 25.21 1.00 0.70
N LEU A 92 25.72 2.22 0.57
CA LEU A 92 25.84 3.21 1.65
C LEU A 92 24.67 4.21 1.61
N TYR A 93 24.55 5.01 2.67
CA TYR A 93 23.66 6.18 2.67
C TYR A 93 24.16 7.21 1.65
N GLN A 94 23.24 7.85 0.94
CA GLN A 94 23.48 8.87 -0.08
C GLN A 94 23.00 10.27 0.35
N GLY A 95 22.16 10.37 1.38
CA GLY A 95 21.80 11.63 2.04
C GLY A 95 20.39 12.13 1.77
N GLY A 96 19.57 11.36 1.04
CA GLY A 96 18.18 11.75 0.84
C GLY A 96 17.38 11.72 2.16
N ASP A 97 16.56 12.74 2.38
CA ASP A 97 15.94 12.97 3.69
C ASP A 97 14.51 13.56 3.61
N PHE A 98 13.89 13.78 4.78
CA PHE A 98 12.53 14.33 4.84
C PHE A 98 12.46 15.77 4.29
N GLN A 99 13.51 16.58 4.48
CA GLN A 99 13.58 17.93 3.94
C GLN A 99 13.61 17.92 2.41
N GLY A 100 14.34 17.00 1.80
CA GLY A 100 14.41 16.88 0.35
C GLY A 100 13.10 16.44 -0.27
N ILE A 101 12.32 15.59 0.41
CA ILE A 101 10.94 15.30 -0.02
C ILE A 101 10.08 16.58 0.03
N ILE A 102 10.17 17.38 1.11
CA ILE A 102 9.49 18.68 1.23
C ILE A 102 9.85 19.59 0.05
N ASP A 103 11.14 19.71 -0.26
CA ASP A 103 11.66 20.59 -1.32
C ASP A 103 11.16 20.19 -2.72
N LYS A 104 10.79 18.92 -2.90
CA LYS A 104 10.26 18.37 -4.16
C LYS A 104 8.74 18.22 -4.19
N ILE A 105 8.01 18.66 -3.17
CA ILE A 105 6.54 18.70 -3.19
C ILE A 105 6.00 19.43 -4.44
N PRO A 106 6.55 20.58 -4.89
CA PRO A 106 6.09 21.23 -6.12
C PRO A 106 6.17 20.32 -7.35
N TYR A 107 7.29 19.60 -7.51
CA TYR A 107 7.51 18.65 -8.60
C TYR A 107 6.48 17.50 -8.56
N LEU A 108 6.26 16.91 -7.39
CA LEU A 108 5.30 15.82 -7.20
C LEU A 108 3.86 16.28 -7.47
N LYS A 109 3.49 17.45 -6.94
CA LYS A 109 2.16 18.04 -7.10
C LYS A 109 1.85 18.40 -8.55
N ASN A 110 2.80 19.01 -9.25
CA ASN A 110 2.67 19.38 -10.66
C ASN A 110 2.52 18.14 -11.55
N MET A 111 3.11 17.00 -11.15
CA MET A 111 2.95 15.71 -11.84
C MET A 111 1.58 15.08 -11.58
N GLY A 112 0.80 15.61 -10.63
CA GLY A 112 -0.53 15.12 -10.29
C GLY A 112 -0.55 14.05 -9.19
N ILE A 113 0.58 13.77 -8.54
CA ILE A 113 0.68 12.83 -7.41
C ILE A 113 -0.21 13.29 -6.25
N THR A 114 -0.88 12.34 -5.60
CA THR A 114 -1.74 12.61 -4.43
C THR A 114 -1.48 11.71 -3.24
N ALA A 115 -0.55 10.77 -3.36
CA ALA A 115 0.00 10.03 -2.25
C ALA A 115 1.50 9.81 -2.49
N VAL A 116 2.31 9.99 -1.46
CA VAL A 116 3.69 9.49 -1.44
C VAL A 116 3.75 8.29 -0.52
N TRP A 117 4.45 7.26 -0.96
CA TRP A 117 4.84 6.12 -0.13
C TRP A 117 6.35 6.23 0.10
N ILE A 118 6.76 6.42 1.36
CA ILE A 118 8.18 6.56 1.72
C ILE A 118 8.69 5.30 2.43
N SER A 119 10.02 5.12 2.40
CA SER A 119 10.73 4.13 3.22
C SER A 119 10.35 4.21 4.70
N ALA A 120 10.62 3.12 5.43
CA ALA A 120 10.36 3.04 6.85
C ALA A 120 11.10 4.17 7.61
N PRO A 121 10.36 5.08 8.29
CA PRO A 121 10.92 6.33 8.79
C PRO A 121 11.63 6.18 10.13
N TYR A 122 11.49 5.04 10.79
CA TYR A 122 12.01 4.79 12.13
C TYR A 122 13.49 4.40 12.14
N GLU A 123 14.09 4.48 13.32
CA GLU A 123 15.50 4.19 13.50
C GLU A 123 15.84 2.76 13.08
N ASN A 124 16.93 2.68 12.32
CA ASN A 124 17.46 1.48 11.75
C ASN A 124 18.84 1.17 12.34
N ARG A 125 19.30 -0.07 12.17
CA ARG A 125 20.66 -0.50 12.54
C ARG A 125 21.68 0.49 11.99
N ASP A 126 22.50 1.02 12.89
CA ASP A 126 23.48 2.09 12.72
C ASP A 126 24.92 1.57 12.60
N THR A 127 25.07 0.27 12.36
CA THR A 127 26.36 -0.39 12.17
C THR A 127 26.46 -1.00 10.78
N VAL A 128 27.68 -1.03 10.22
CA VAL A 128 27.94 -1.65 8.92
C VAL A 128 27.61 -3.14 8.93
N ILE A 129 27.15 -3.63 7.79
CA ILE A 129 26.91 -5.05 7.52
C ILE A 129 27.94 -5.49 6.47
N GLU A 130 28.72 -6.52 6.77
CA GLU A 130 29.78 -7.01 5.89
C GLU A 130 29.43 -8.38 5.33
N ASP A 131 29.43 -8.48 4.00
CA ASP A 131 29.30 -9.74 3.27
C ASP A 131 30.62 -10.16 2.64
N TYR A 132 31.14 -11.28 3.12
CA TYR A 132 32.40 -11.88 2.68
C TYR A 132 32.18 -12.70 1.41
N GLN A 133 32.86 -12.31 0.34
CA GLN A 133 32.75 -12.96 -0.96
C GLN A 133 33.77 -14.09 -1.10
N SER A 134 33.49 -15.04 -1.99
CA SER A 134 34.37 -16.19 -2.25
C SER A 134 35.73 -15.82 -2.85
N ASP A 135 35.84 -14.65 -3.49
CA ASP A 135 37.07 -14.09 -4.03
C ASP A 135 37.91 -13.30 -3.00
N GLY A 136 37.44 -13.24 -1.75
CA GLY A 136 38.08 -12.50 -0.65
C GLY A 136 37.70 -11.03 -0.57
N SER A 137 36.86 -10.51 -1.47
CA SER A 137 36.32 -9.15 -1.35
C SER A 137 35.25 -9.05 -0.27
N ILE A 138 35.00 -7.83 0.21
CA ILE A 138 33.97 -7.53 1.21
C ILE A 138 32.99 -6.53 0.61
N ASN A 139 31.72 -6.89 0.56
CA ASN A 139 30.64 -5.96 0.29
C ASN A 139 30.18 -5.35 1.61
N ARG A 140 30.27 -4.02 1.70
CA ARG A 140 29.77 -3.27 2.85
C ARG A 140 28.38 -2.74 2.54
N TRP A 141 27.48 -2.92 3.50
CA TRP A 141 26.09 -2.52 3.42
C TRP A 141 25.71 -1.68 4.63
N THR A 142 24.69 -0.85 4.44
CA THR A 142 24.06 -0.04 5.48
C THR A 142 22.55 -0.24 5.42
N SER A 143 21.87 0.24 6.45
CA SER A 143 20.41 0.16 6.56
C SER A 143 19.68 1.31 5.85
N PHE A 144 20.27 1.89 4.79
CA PHE A 144 19.74 3.07 4.08
C PHE A 144 18.29 2.91 3.60
N HIS A 145 17.87 1.67 3.37
CA HIS A 145 16.56 1.31 2.86
C HIS A 145 15.44 1.37 3.93
N GLY A 146 15.79 1.36 5.22
CA GLY A 146 14.82 1.45 6.33
C GLY A 146 14.28 0.11 6.87
N TYR A 147 14.75 -1.03 6.36
CA TYR A 147 14.19 -2.37 6.69
C TYR A 147 14.94 -3.15 7.78
N HIS A 148 15.91 -2.53 8.45
CA HIS A 148 16.61 -3.12 9.59
C HIS A 148 16.24 -2.36 10.86
N ALA A 149 14.99 -2.51 11.30
CA ALA A 149 14.44 -1.80 12.45
C ALA A 149 15.29 -2.02 13.71
N ARG A 150 15.58 -0.93 14.42
CA ARG A 150 16.31 -0.91 15.69
C ARG A 150 15.46 -0.29 16.81
N ASN A 151 14.73 0.78 16.51
CA ASN A 151 13.79 1.41 17.44
C ASN A 151 12.63 2.06 16.66
N TYR A 152 11.41 1.54 16.83
CA TYR A 152 10.22 2.07 16.13
C TYR A 152 9.75 3.44 16.63
N PHE A 153 10.21 3.90 17.80
CA PHE A 153 9.72 5.12 18.44
C PHE A 153 10.68 6.31 18.27
N ALA A 154 11.72 6.15 17.45
CA ALA A 154 12.65 7.20 17.03
C ALA A 154 12.67 7.25 15.50
N THR A 155 13.03 8.39 14.90
CA THR A 155 13.26 8.46 13.45
C THR A 155 14.64 7.94 13.08
N ASN A 156 14.82 7.53 11.83
CA ASN A 156 16.15 7.35 11.26
C ASN A 156 16.88 8.70 11.22
N LYS A 157 18.01 8.79 11.92
CA LYS A 157 18.77 10.03 12.07
C LYS A 157 19.33 10.59 10.76
N HIS A 158 19.52 9.75 9.76
CA HIS A 158 19.90 10.19 8.41
C HIS A 158 18.73 10.82 7.63
N PHE A 159 17.48 10.58 8.04
CA PHE A 159 16.30 11.17 7.36
C PHE A 159 15.82 12.46 8.01
N GLY A 160 16.18 12.70 9.27
CA GLY A 160 15.78 13.87 10.06
C GLY A 160 15.08 13.49 11.37
N THR A 161 14.67 14.51 12.13
CA THR A 161 14.01 14.31 13.44
C THR A 161 12.51 14.03 13.31
N MET A 162 11.86 13.61 14.40
CA MET A 162 10.41 13.46 14.48
C MET A 162 9.68 14.77 14.17
N LYS A 163 10.25 15.92 14.55
CA LYS A 163 9.76 17.24 14.15
C LYS A 163 9.82 17.46 12.63
N ASP A 164 10.87 16.98 11.97
CA ASP A 164 11.01 17.04 10.51
C ASP A 164 10.02 16.12 9.81
N PHE A 165 9.78 14.92 10.34
CA PHE A 165 8.74 14.02 9.86
C PHE A 165 7.35 14.65 9.94
N ILE A 166 7.00 15.27 11.08
CA ILE A 166 5.73 15.97 11.25
C ILE A 166 5.61 17.14 10.25
N ARG A 167 6.71 17.87 10.02
CA ARG A 167 6.76 18.96 9.03
C ARG A 167 6.59 18.45 7.60
N LEU A 168 7.17 17.30 7.26
CA LEU A 168 6.96 16.62 5.99
C LEU A 168 5.49 16.28 5.80
N ARG A 169 4.89 15.59 6.77
CA ARG A 169 3.46 15.24 6.76
C ARG A 169 2.58 16.47 6.58
N ASP A 170 2.81 17.53 7.36
CA ASP A 170 2.05 18.78 7.27
C ASP A 170 2.19 19.44 5.89
N ALA A 171 3.40 19.49 5.33
CA ALA A 171 3.66 20.08 4.02
C ALA A 171 3.00 19.30 2.87
N LEU A 172 3.02 17.96 2.94
CA LEU A 172 2.30 17.09 2.01
C LEU A 172 0.79 17.33 2.09
N HIS A 173 0.23 17.30 3.31
CA HIS A 173 -1.19 17.51 3.56
C HIS A 173 -1.68 18.88 3.08
N GLN A 174 -0.92 19.95 3.32
CA GLN A 174 -1.20 21.30 2.81
C GLN A 174 -1.26 21.36 1.27
N ASN A 175 -0.62 20.41 0.59
CA ASN A 175 -0.61 20.28 -0.85
C ASN A 175 -1.57 19.21 -1.39
N GLY A 176 -2.41 18.62 -0.53
CA GLY A 176 -3.37 17.57 -0.92
C GLY A 176 -2.70 16.24 -1.25
N ILE A 177 -1.51 15.98 -0.70
CA ILE A 177 -0.76 14.75 -0.89
C ILE A 177 -0.79 13.96 0.42
N LYS A 178 -1.20 12.70 0.35
CA LYS A 178 -1.24 11.75 1.45
C LYS A 178 0.15 11.15 1.71
N LEU A 179 0.42 10.72 2.94
CA LEU A 179 1.67 10.10 3.36
C LEU A 179 1.43 8.65 3.79
N VAL A 180 2.00 7.72 3.02
CA VAL A 180 2.11 6.29 3.36
C VAL A 180 3.53 6.01 3.80
N ILE A 181 3.70 5.21 4.85
CA ILE A 181 5.02 4.73 5.29
C ILE A 181 5.14 3.23 5.10
N ASP A 182 6.34 2.74 4.75
CA ASP A 182 6.69 1.35 4.97
C ASP A 182 6.70 1.02 6.47
N PHE A 183 6.23 -0.18 6.78
CA PHE A 183 6.21 -0.71 8.14
C PHE A 183 6.57 -2.19 8.16
N VAL A 184 7.70 -2.50 8.82
CA VAL A 184 8.24 -3.84 8.99
C VAL A 184 7.72 -4.41 10.30
N SER A 185 6.87 -5.42 10.21
CA SER A 185 6.36 -6.17 11.38
C SER A 185 6.80 -7.63 11.39
N ASN A 186 7.65 -8.03 10.43
CA ASN A 186 8.20 -9.37 10.33
C ASN A 186 9.45 -9.58 11.19
N HIS A 187 10.41 -8.66 11.12
CA HIS A 187 11.74 -8.82 11.70
C HIS A 187 12.29 -7.50 12.26
N SER A 188 13.35 -7.58 13.07
CA SER A 188 14.13 -6.40 13.47
C SER A 188 15.22 -6.08 12.43
N SER A 189 16.43 -6.61 12.60
CA SER A 189 17.57 -6.45 11.71
C SER A 189 18.39 -7.74 11.61
N ARG A 190 19.39 -7.75 10.73
CA ARG A 190 20.28 -8.91 10.57
C ARG A 190 21.01 -9.22 11.87
N TRP A 191 20.82 -10.45 12.35
CA TRP A 191 21.39 -10.93 13.63
C TRP A 191 22.44 -12.03 13.43
N GLN A 192 22.57 -12.58 12.22
CA GLN A 192 23.60 -13.54 11.85
C GLN A 192 24.17 -13.22 10.47
N ASN A 193 25.44 -13.58 10.25
CA ASN A 193 26.14 -13.38 8.99
C ASN A 193 26.07 -14.62 8.08
N PRO A 194 25.17 -14.69 7.08
CA PRO A 194 25.08 -15.84 6.18
C PRO A 194 26.35 -16.09 5.36
N THR A 195 27.20 -15.07 5.17
CA THR A 195 28.47 -15.20 4.42
C THR A 195 29.67 -15.62 5.30
N LEU A 196 29.49 -15.63 6.62
CA LEU A 196 30.51 -15.98 7.60
C LEU A 196 29.98 -17.06 8.55
N ASN A 197 29.50 -18.18 8.01
CA ASN A 197 29.01 -19.33 8.77
C ASN A 197 27.99 -18.97 9.86
N PHE A 198 27.08 -18.02 9.57
CA PHE A 198 26.08 -17.51 10.52
C PHE A 198 26.68 -16.95 11.82
N ALA A 199 27.86 -16.34 11.73
CA ALA A 199 28.47 -15.64 12.86
C ALA A 199 27.51 -14.61 13.47
N PRO A 200 27.43 -14.49 14.81
CA PRO A 200 26.57 -13.50 15.47
C PRO A 200 26.81 -12.05 15.00
N GLU A 201 25.74 -11.33 14.68
CA GLU A 201 25.68 -9.89 14.43
C GLU A 201 24.71 -9.21 15.43
N ASP A 202 24.21 -8.00 15.15
CA ASP A 202 23.44 -7.19 16.11
C ASP A 202 22.01 -7.71 16.35
N GLY A 203 21.05 -7.40 15.47
CA GLY A 203 19.66 -7.87 15.58
C GLY A 203 18.84 -7.31 16.73
N LYS A 204 19.42 -6.48 17.61
CA LYS A 204 18.77 -5.97 18.82
C LYS A 204 17.68 -4.96 18.53
N LEU A 205 16.71 -4.93 19.44
CA LEU A 205 15.58 -4.01 19.44
C LEU A 205 15.61 -3.15 20.70
N TYR A 206 15.38 -1.84 20.55
CA TYR A 206 15.39 -0.86 21.61
C TYR A 206 14.05 -0.12 21.72
N GLU A 207 13.80 0.49 22.87
CA GLU A 207 12.68 1.40 23.09
C GLU A 207 13.11 2.63 23.91
N PRO A 208 12.39 3.77 23.82
CA PRO A 208 12.69 4.95 24.62
C PRO A 208 12.57 4.70 26.12
N ASP A 209 13.22 5.56 26.90
CA ASP A 209 12.98 5.67 28.34
C ASP A 209 11.50 5.91 28.66
N LYS A 210 11.07 5.43 29.83
CA LYS A 210 9.71 5.57 30.35
C LYS A 210 9.67 6.43 31.61
N ASP A 211 8.64 7.26 31.72
CA ASP A 211 8.33 7.99 32.96
C ASP A 211 7.75 7.05 34.05
N ALA A 212 7.48 7.59 35.23
CA ALA A 212 6.88 6.83 36.34
C ALA A 212 5.48 6.24 36.04
N ASN A 213 4.81 6.70 34.98
CA ASN A 213 3.51 6.20 34.52
C ASN A 213 3.65 5.19 33.35
N GLY A 214 4.87 4.88 32.91
CA GLY A 214 5.14 3.99 31.80
C GLY A 214 5.04 4.63 30.40
N ASN A 215 4.92 5.96 30.31
CA ASN A 215 4.89 6.67 29.04
C ASN A 215 6.31 6.88 28.50
N TYR A 216 6.49 6.72 27.19
CA TYR A 216 7.76 7.05 26.55
C TYR A 216 8.09 8.54 26.70
N VAL A 217 9.35 8.84 27.00
CA VAL A 217 9.86 10.20 27.19
C VAL A 217 10.61 10.63 25.95
N PHE A 218 10.23 11.81 25.44
CA PHE A 218 10.84 12.42 24.26
C PHE A 218 11.31 13.84 24.56
N ASP A 219 12.32 14.29 23.83
CA ASP A 219 12.82 15.66 23.87
C ASP A 219 11.91 16.63 23.07
N ALA A 220 12.33 17.89 22.95
CA ALA A 220 11.58 18.93 22.24
C ALA A 220 11.49 18.70 20.71
N ASN A 221 12.35 17.86 20.14
CA ASN A 221 12.30 17.47 18.73
C ASN A 221 11.48 16.19 18.52
N GLY A 222 11.02 15.55 19.61
CA GLY A 222 10.28 14.29 19.58
C GLY A 222 11.16 13.05 19.50
N GLU A 223 12.45 13.18 19.82
CA GLU A 223 13.41 12.07 19.88
C GLU A 223 13.50 11.47 21.30
N PRO A 224 13.91 10.20 21.47
CA PRO A 224 14.14 9.62 22.79
C PRO A 224 15.08 10.47 23.64
N ALA A 225 14.77 10.62 24.93
CA ALA A 225 15.56 11.41 25.88
C ALA A 225 16.04 10.55 27.05
N ASP A 226 17.25 10.83 27.55
CA ASP A 226 17.79 10.24 28.78
C ASP A 226 17.03 10.81 29.97
N TYR A 227 16.05 10.04 30.45
CA TYR A 227 15.18 10.43 31.55
C TYR A 227 15.71 9.94 32.90
N ASN A 228 16.36 8.78 32.91
CA ASN A 228 16.82 8.12 34.12
C ASN A 228 18.24 8.55 34.58
N GLY A 229 18.97 9.29 33.73
CA GLY A 229 20.30 9.84 34.00
C GLY A 229 21.45 8.83 33.89
N ASP A 230 21.26 7.71 33.19
CA ASP A 230 22.27 6.66 32.99
C ASP A 230 23.21 6.93 31.80
N GLY A 231 22.99 8.04 31.07
CA GLY A 231 23.75 8.43 29.90
C GLY A 231 23.27 7.78 28.60
N LYS A 232 22.13 7.06 28.61
CA LYS A 232 21.50 6.46 27.43
C LYS A 232 20.10 7.04 27.25
N VAL A 233 19.68 7.15 26.00
CA VAL A 233 18.34 7.65 25.64
C VAL A 233 17.33 6.52 25.43
N GLU A 234 17.79 5.27 25.52
CA GLU A 234 17.07 4.07 25.10
C GLU A 234 17.43 2.86 25.95
N ASN A 235 16.47 1.94 26.03
CA ASN A 235 16.58 0.67 26.73
C ASN A 235 16.58 -0.49 25.75
N LEU A 236 17.41 -1.51 26.02
CA LEU A 236 17.36 -2.77 25.28
C LEU A 236 16.04 -3.48 25.59
N LEU A 237 15.22 -3.68 24.57
CA LEU A 237 13.93 -4.38 24.66
C LEU A 237 14.10 -5.89 24.43
N ALA A 238 14.81 -6.26 23.36
CA ALA A 238 15.03 -7.65 22.98
C ALA A 238 16.40 -7.84 22.31
N ASP A 239 17.00 -9.01 22.53
CA ASP A 239 18.28 -9.42 21.97
C ASP A 239 18.15 -10.85 21.42
N PRO A 240 18.27 -11.08 20.10
CA PRO A 240 18.10 -12.42 19.52
C PRO A 240 19.18 -13.43 19.99
N HIS A 241 20.33 -12.96 20.52
CA HIS A 241 21.37 -13.83 21.08
C HIS A 241 21.14 -14.17 22.55
N ASN A 242 20.18 -13.51 23.19
CA ASN A 242 19.79 -13.75 24.58
C ASN A 242 18.27 -13.53 24.74
N ASP A 243 17.50 -14.24 23.92
CA ASP A 243 16.06 -14.03 23.81
C ASP A 243 15.28 -14.68 24.97
N VAL A 244 15.37 -14.05 26.13
CA VAL A 244 14.75 -14.53 27.38
C VAL A 244 13.22 -14.48 27.36
N ASN A 245 12.64 -13.63 26.51
CA ASN A 245 11.20 -13.37 26.46
C ASN A 245 10.53 -14.00 25.24
N GLY A 246 11.27 -14.67 24.36
CA GLY A 246 10.74 -15.28 23.14
C GLY A 246 10.24 -14.25 22.12
N PHE A 247 10.94 -13.12 22.01
CA PHE A 247 10.63 -12.08 21.01
C PHE A 247 10.85 -12.57 19.59
N PHE A 248 11.75 -13.55 19.40
CA PHE A 248 12.17 -14.06 18.11
C PHE A 248 11.99 -15.58 18.00
N HIS A 249 11.70 -16.07 16.81
CA HIS A 249 11.44 -17.50 16.58
C HIS A 249 12.68 -18.37 16.84
N GLY A 250 13.87 -17.89 16.49
CA GLY A 250 15.13 -18.60 16.71
C GLY A 250 15.25 -19.94 15.96
N LEU A 251 14.51 -20.11 14.85
CA LEU A 251 14.50 -21.35 14.05
C LEU A 251 15.52 -21.35 12.90
N GLY A 252 16.29 -20.28 12.77
CA GLY A 252 17.31 -20.07 11.74
C GLY A 252 16.72 -19.74 10.36
N ASP A 253 17.62 -19.52 9.39
CA ASP A 253 17.25 -19.09 8.04
C ASP A 253 16.35 -20.11 7.31
N ARG A 254 15.32 -19.59 6.63
CA ARG A 254 14.39 -20.40 5.84
C ARG A 254 15.10 -21.17 4.73
N GLY A 255 16.12 -20.58 4.10
CA GLY A 255 16.80 -21.12 2.93
C GLY A 255 15.83 -21.56 1.84
N ASN A 256 15.87 -22.85 1.50
CA ASN A 256 15.04 -23.45 0.44
C ASN A 256 13.68 -24.00 0.94
N ASP A 257 13.32 -23.78 2.21
CA ASP A 257 12.04 -24.23 2.75
C ASP A 257 10.89 -23.39 2.17
N THR A 258 10.17 -23.94 1.21
CA THR A 258 9.07 -23.24 0.52
C THR A 258 7.71 -23.45 1.17
N SER A 259 7.65 -24.12 2.33
CA SER A 259 6.41 -24.37 3.06
C SER A 259 5.88 -23.10 3.72
N ARG A 260 4.57 -23.04 4.01
CA ARG A 260 3.97 -21.94 4.80
C ARG A 260 4.66 -21.77 6.17
N PHE A 261 5.07 -22.88 6.78
CA PHE A 261 5.81 -22.83 8.04
C PHE A 261 7.17 -22.16 7.86
N GLY A 262 7.94 -22.54 6.84
CA GLY A 262 9.21 -21.92 6.52
C GLY A 262 9.08 -20.42 6.25
N TYR A 263 8.05 -19.99 5.51
CA TYR A 263 7.84 -18.56 5.25
C TYR A 263 7.51 -17.76 6.51
N ARG A 264 6.76 -18.32 7.47
CA ARG A 264 6.17 -17.57 8.59
C ARG A 264 6.88 -17.70 9.95
N TYR A 265 7.80 -18.65 10.09
CA TYR A 265 8.43 -18.99 11.39
C TYR A 265 9.96 -19.07 11.32
N LYS A 266 10.56 -18.88 10.15
CA LYS A 266 12.01 -18.95 9.95
C LYS A 266 12.51 -17.64 9.36
N ASP A 267 13.77 -17.33 9.62
CA ASP A 267 14.34 -16.05 9.26
C ASP A 267 14.30 -15.83 7.75
N LEU A 268 13.89 -14.62 7.36
CA LEU A 268 14.04 -14.09 6.02
C LEU A 268 15.45 -13.51 5.87
N GLY A 269 16.39 -14.27 5.31
CA GLY A 269 17.73 -13.76 5.02
C GLY A 269 18.53 -13.39 6.28
N SER A 270 18.43 -14.22 7.32
CA SER A 270 19.10 -14.03 8.63
C SER A 270 18.71 -12.74 9.36
N LEU A 271 17.53 -12.19 9.07
CA LEU A 271 16.88 -11.12 9.83
C LEU A 271 16.17 -11.73 11.03
N ALA A 272 16.32 -11.14 12.22
CA ALA A 272 15.76 -11.73 13.44
C ALA A 272 14.23 -11.69 13.40
N ASP A 273 13.64 -12.86 13.22
CA ASP A 273 12.22 -13.04 12.89
C ASP A 273 11.36 -12.98 14.14
N TYR A 274 10.42 -12.04 14.19
CA TYR A 274 9.58 -11.84 15.36
C TYR A 274 8.64 -13.02 15.57
N SER A 275 8.47 -13.46 16.81
CA SER A 275 7.43 -14.42 17.18
C SER A 275 6.09 -13.71 17.36
N GLN A 276 5.34 -13.49 16.28
CA GLN A 276 4.06 -12.77 16.38
C GLN A 276 2.97 -13.56 17.14
N GLU A 277 3.23 -14.82 17.49
CA GLU A 277 2.44 -15.62 18.44
C GLU A 277 2.71 -15.27 19.91
N ASN A 278 3.66 -14.38 20.19
CA ASN A 278 3.97 -13.88 21.53
C ASN A 278 3.26 -12.54 21.81
N ALA A 279 2.50 -12.47 22.91
CA ALA A 279 1.76 -11.27 23.31
C ALA A 279 2.63 -10.02 23.47
N LEU A 280 3.89 -10.15 23.90
CA LEU A 280 4.82 -9.01 24.05
C LEU A 280 5.22 -8.42 22.70
N VAL A 281 5.38 -9.28 21.69
CA VAL A 281 5.68 -8.88 20.31
C VAL A 281 4.47 -8.17 19.71
N VAL A 282 3.28 -8.74 19.87
CA VAL A 282 2.02 -8.11 19.41
C VAL A 282 1.84 -6.73 20.04
N GLU A 283 2.03 -6.62 21.36
CA GLU A 283 1.92 -5.34 22.08
C GLU A 283 2.91 -4.31 21.56
N HIS A 284 4.18 -4.70 21.39
CA HIS A 284 5.21 -3.81 20.88
C HIS A 284 4.87 -3.28 19.48
N LEU A 285 4.54 -4.18 18.55
CA LEU A 285 4.25 -3.83 17.16
C LEU A 285 2.99 -2.98 17.05
N GLU A 286 1.91 -3.32 17.76
CA GLU A 286 0.70 -2.49 17.81
C GLU A 286 0.99 -1.09 18.33
N LYS A 287 1.77 -0.98 19.41
CA LYS A 287 2.15 0.31 19.99
C LYS A 287 2.99 1.13 19.01
N ALA A 288 3.92 0.49 18.31
CA ALA A 288 4.72 1.12 17.26
C ALA A 288 3.84 1.65 16.12
N ALA A 289 2.94 0.85 15.58
CA ALA A 289 2.06 1.29 14.50
C ALA A 289 1.11 2.42 14.94
N LYS A 290 0.50 2.31 16.13
CA LYS A 290 -0.34 3.37 16.70
C LYS A 290 0.45 4.66 16.93
N PHE A 291 1.72 4.58 17.34
CA PHE A 291 2.59 5.74 17.46
C PHE A 291 2.76 6.47 16.12
N TRP A 292 3.06 5.76 15.03
CA TRP A 292 3.18 6.37 13.70
C TRP A 292 1.84 6.86 13.14
N LYS A 293 0.75 6.11 13.35
CA LYS A 293 -0.61 6.55 13.03
C LYS A 293 -0.93 7.88 13.71
N SER A 294 -0.57 8.03 14.98
CA SER A 294 -0.80 9.27 15.74
C SER A 294 -0.06 10.50 15.18
N LYS A 295 0.96 10.30 14.33
CA LYS A 295 1.66 11.39 13.63
C LYS A 295 0.91 11.88 12.38
N GLY A 296 -0.22 11.25 12.06
CA GLY A 296 -1.13 11.68 10.99
C GLY A 296 -0.74 11.19 9.61
N ILE A 297 -0.16 9.99 9.52
CA ILE A 297 -0.01 9.28 8.23
C ILE A 297 -1.39 8.83 7.71
N ASP A 298 -1.48 8.56 6.41
CA ASP A 298 -2.72 8.18 5.71
C ASP A 298 -2.74 6.69 5.31
N GLY A 299 -1.64 5.97 5.53
CA GLY A 299 -1.59 4.53 5.30
C GLY A 299 -0.26 3.87 5.63
N PHE A 300 -0.30 2.53 5.62
CA PHE A 300 0.84 1.64 5.82
C PHE A 300 1.03 0.76 4.59
N ARG A 301 2.27 0.68 4.08
CA ARG A 301 2.72 -0.47 3.31
C ARG A 301 3.34 -1.47 4.28
N HIS A 302 2.73 -2.65 4.40
CA HIS A 302 3.22 -3.74 5.27
C HIS A 302 4.28 -4.55 4.52
N ASP A 303 5.50 -4.52 5.03
CA ASP A 303 6.60 -5.32 4.49
C ASP A 303 6.37 -6.82 4.72
N ALA A 304 6.83 -7.65 3.79
CA ALA A 304 6.93 -9.11 3.96
C ALA A 304 5.64 -9.81 4.46
N THR A 305 4.45 -9.43 4.02
CA THR A 305 3.18 -10.03 4.50
C THR A 305 3.03 -11.54 4.23
N LEU A 306 3.71 -12.08 3.22
CA LEU A 306 3.84 -13.53 3.01
C LEU A 306 4.50 -14.25 4.19
N HIS A 307 5.33 -13.54 4.95
CA HIS A 307 6.12 -14.04 6.06
C HIS A 307 5.42 -13.87 7.42
N MET A 308 4.19 -13.36 7.44
CA MET A 308 3.44 -13.19 8.69
C MET A 308 2.21 -14.08 8.72
N ASN A 309 1.87 -14.59 9.91
CA ASN A 309 0.64 -15.35 10.05
C ASN A 309 -0.58 -14.40 9.91
N PRO A 310 -1.63 -14.79 9.17
CA PRO A 310 -2.79 -13.93 8.93
C PRO A 310 -3.61 -13.57 10.19
N ALA A 311 -3.51 -14.35 11.27
CA ALA A 311 -4.23 -14.06 12.51
C ALA A 311 -3.67 -12.82 13.21
N PHE A 312 -2.34 -12.72 13.30
CA PHE A 312 -1.65 -11.52 13.73
C PHE A 312 -2.01 -10.32 12.85
N VAL A 313 -1.89 -10.45 11.52
CA VAL A 313 -2.12 -9.32 10.60
C VAL A 313 -3.56 -8.79 10.70
N LYS A 314 -4.56 -9.67 10.85
CA LYS A 314 -5.96 -9.25 11.08
C LYS A 314 -6.12 -8.46 12.38
N GLY A 315 -5.57 -8.98 13.49
CA GLY A 315 -5.64 -8.31 14.79
C GLY A 315 -4.89 -6.98 14.81
N PHE A 316 -3.68 -6.97 14.24
CA PHE A 316 -2.85 -5.79 14.10
C PHE A 316 -3.55 -4.67 13.31
N LYS A 317 -4.19 -5.02 12.19
CA LYS A 317 -5.00 -4.06 11.42
C LYS A 317 -6.22 -3.56 12.20
N ASP A 318 -6.99 -4.44 12.87
CA ASP A 318 -8.13 -4.04 13.71
C ASP A 318 -7.68 -3.07 14.81
N ALA A 319 -6.56 -3.35 15.47
CA ALA A 319 -5.99 -2.52 16.50
C ALA A 319 -5.59 -1.12 15.99
N ILE A 320 -5.02 -1.04 14.79
CA ILE A 320 -4.68 0.23 14.14
C ILE A 320 -5.96 0.99 13.79
N ASP A 321 -6.90 0.38 13.06
CA ASP A 321 -8.12 1.05 12.57
C ASP A 321 -9.05 1.49 13.69
N SER A 322 -9.08 0.75 14.80
CA SER A 322 -9.88 1.06 15.98
C SER A 322 -9.31 2.18 16.86
N ASP A 323 -8.03 2.53 16.69
CA ASP A 323 -7.42 3.64 17.42
C ASP A 323 -7.93 5.00 16.92
N ALA A 324 -7.69 6.06 17.70
CA ALA A 324 -8.11 7.41 17.36
C ALA A 324 -7.70 7.82 15.91
N GLY A 325 -8.56 8.62 15.26
CA GLY A 325 -8.37 9.07 13.87
C GLY A 325 -9.04 8.20 12.80
N GLY A 326 -9.64 7.06 13.18
CA GLY A 326 -10.33 6.17 12.26
C GLY A 326 -9.39 5.38 11.35
N PRO A 327 -9.90 4.68 10.33
CA PRO A 327 -9.09 3.77 9.53
C PRO A 327 -8.15 4.50 8.56
N VAL A 328 -6.99 3.90 8.30
CA VAL A 328 -6.03 4.33 7.27
C VAL A 328 -5.95 3.29 6.15
N THR A 329 -5.20 3.53 5.07
CA THR A 329 -5.01 2.51 4.02
C THR A 329 -4.01 1.45 4.48
N HIS A 330 -4.27 0.19 4.17
CA HIS A 330 -3.34 -0.92 4.40
C HIS A 330 -3.15 -1.72 3.12
N PHE A 331 -1.92 -1.81 2.63
CA PHE A 331 -1.55 -2.76 1.59
C PHE A 331 -0.22 -3.43 1.93
N GLY A 332 -0.04 -4.68 1.52
CA GLY A 332 1.08 -5.52 1.90
C GLY A 332 1.87 -6.01 0.69
N GLU A 333 3.14 -6.28 0.92
CA GLU A 333 3.94 -7.05 -0.02
C GLU A 333 3.79 -8.54 0.23
N PHE A 334 3.08 -9.19 -0.68
CA PHE A 334 2.95 -10.65 -0.70
C PHE A 334 3.60 -11.15 -1.99
N PHE A 335 4.94 -11.26 -1.99
CA PHE A 335 5.79 -11.45 -3.17
C PHE A 335 5.64 -12.86 -3.79
N ILE A 336 4.47 -13.16 -4.37
CA ILE A 336 4.24 -14.33 -5.22
C ILE A 336 3.24 -14.00 -6.33
N GLY A 337 3.12 -14.90 -7.29
CA GLY A 337 2.06 -14.92 -8.30
C GLY A 337 1.96 -16.30 -8.93
N ARG A 338 1.03 -16.50 -9.85
CA ARG A 338 0.87 -17.78 -10.55
C ARG A 338 2.16 -18.22 -11.25
N PRO A 339 2.43 -19.54 -11.37
CA PRO A 339 1.62 -20.66 -10.87
C PRO A 339 2.05 -21.11 -9.44
N ASP A 340 2.52 -20.23 -8.57
CA ASP A 340 2.95 -20.62 -7.22
C ASP A 340 1.80 -21.32 -6.46
N PRO A 341 2.04 -22.48 -5.81
CA PRO A 341 1.01 -23.24 -5.10
C PRO A 341 0.37 -22.48 -3.93
N LYS A 342 0.98 -21.40 -3.44
CA LYS A 342 0.44 -20.51 -2.39
C LYS A 342 -0.45 -19.41 -2.97
N TYR A 343 -0.73 -19.39 -4.28
CA TYR A 343 -1.54 -18.33 -4.90
C TYR A 343 -2.92 -18.14 -4.24
N ASP A 344 -3.54 -19.23 -3.79
CA ASP A 344 -4.81 -19.16 -3.06
C ASP A 344 -4.68 -18.36 -1.76
N GLU A 345 -3.54 -18.44 -1.08
CA GLU A 345 -3.25 -17.63 0.10
C GLU A 345 -3.10 -16.15 -0.28
N TYR A 346 -2.32 -15.85 -1.32
CA TYR A 346 -2.16 -14.48 -1.83
C TYR A 346 -3.50 -13.82 -2.16
N ARG A 347 -4.39 -14.49 -2.91
CA ARG A 347 -5.68 -13.88 -3.30
C ARG A 347 -6.68 -13.78 -2.14
N THR A 348 -6.61 -14.67 -1.16
CA THR A 348 -7.52 -14.65 0.01
C THR A 348 -6.99 -13.81 1.17
N PHE A 349 -5.71 -13.44 1.16
CA PHE A 349 -5.10 -12.65 2.24
C PHE A 349 -5.88 -11.36 2.54
N PRO A 350 -6.28 -10.53 1.54
CA PRO A 350 -7.08 -9.33 1.81
C PRO A 350 -8.45 -9.62 2.42
N GLU A 351 -9.10 -10.72 2.04
CA GLU A 351 -10.37 -11.14 2.63
C GLU A 351 -10.21 -11.52 4.09
N ARG A 352 -9.10 -12.17 4.42
CA ARG A 352 -8.83 -12.73 5.75
C ARG A 352 -8.33 -11.69 6.74
N THR A 353 -7.56 -10.70 6.27
CA THR A 353 -6.85 -9.76 7.13
C THR A 353 -7.31 -8.31 6.98
N GLY A 354 -7.97 -7.96 5.88
CA GLY A 354 -8.31 -6.59 5.51
C GLY A 354 -7.13 -5.78 4.96
N VAL A 355 -5.94 -6.37 4.84
CA VAL A 355 -4.76 -5.74 4.21
C VAL A 355 -4.73 -6.13 2.74
N ASN A 356 -4.82 -5.15 1.83
CA ASN A 356 -4.78 -5.43 0.39
C ASN A 356 -3.36 -5.76 -0.10
N ASN A 357 -3.16 -6.10 -1.37
CA ASN A 357 -1.85 -6.51 -1.90
C ASN A 357 -1.26 -5.48 -2.88
N LEU A 358 0.07 -5.39 -2.88
CA LEU A 358 0.83 -5.04 -4.08
C LEU A 358 0.52 -6.09 -5.17
N ASP A 359 0.17 -5.62 -6.36
CA ASP A 359 -0.39 -6.46 -7.42
C ASP A 359 0.69 -7.12 -8.28
N PHE A 360 1.25 -8.21 -7.76
CA PHE A 360 2.31 -8.96 -8.44
C PHE A 360 1.83 -9.69 -9.71
N GLU A 361 0.53 -9.99 -9.85
CA GLU A 361 -0.03 -10.50 -11.11
C GLU A 361 0.03 -9.42 -12.19
N TYR A 362 -0.41 -8.18 -11.87
CA TYR A 362 -0.29 -7.05 -12.77
C TYR A 362 1.17 -6.80 -13.18
N PHE A 363 2.08 -6.69 -12.20
CA PHE A 363 3.50 -6.41 -12.44
C PHE A 363 4.14 -7.44 -13.39
N ARG A 364 3.96 -8.75 -13.12
CA ARG A 364 4.58 -9.81 -13.91
C ARG A 364 4.05 -9.82 -15.35
N THR A 365 2.72 -9.74 -15.52
CA THR A 365 2.15 -9.76 -16.86
C THR A 365 2.42 -8.45 -17.61
N ALA A 366 2.50 -7.30 -16.94
CA ALA A 366 2.94 -6.04 -17.56
C ALA A 366 4.40 -6.13 -18.03
N THR A 367 5.28 -6.68 -17.20
CA THR A 367 6.69 -6.94 -17.55
C THR A 367 6.81 -7.88 -18.75
N ASN A 368 6.00 -8.93 -18.81
CA ASN A 368 6.03 -9.88 -19.91
C ASN A 368 5.42 -9.32 -21.21
N ALA A 369 4.33 -8.55 -21.10
CA ALA A 369 3.63 -8.01 -22.27
C ALA A 369 4.29 -6.74 -22.84
N PHE A 370 4.74 -5.80 -22.00
CA PHE A 370 5.34 -4.54 -22.46
C PHE A 370 6.85 -4.48 -22.26
N GLY A 371 7.39 -5.22 -21.31
CA GLY A 371 8.82 -5.23 -21.01
C GLY A 371 9.60 -6.03 -22.05
N ASN A 372 9.55 -7.35 -21.93
CA ASN A 372 10.36 -8.28 -22.73
C ASN A 372 9.61 -8.93 -23.92
N PHE A 373 8.30 -8.64 -24.06
CA PHE A 373 7.42 -9.16 -25.12
C PHE A 373 7.31 -10.70 -25.14
N SER A 374 7.57 -11.37 -24.01
CA SER A 374 7.47 -12.84 -23.88
C SER A 374 6.04 -13.35 -23.83
N GLU A 375 5.07 -12.51 -23.45
CA GLU A 375 3.64 -12.81 -23.49
C GLU A 375 2.90 -11.85 -24.41
N THR A 376 1.62 -12.10 -24.69
CA THR A 376 0.82 -11.27 -25.60
C THR A 376 0.00 -10.20 -24.88
N MET A 377 -0.46 -9.19 -25.62
CA MET A 377 -1.45 -8.25 -25.11
C MET A 377 -2.80 -8.92 -24.77
N SER A 378 -3.19 -9.98 -25.50
CA SER A 378 -4.30 -10.84 -25.09
C SER A 378 -4.07 -11.51 -23.73
N SER A 379 -2.87 -12.02 -23.45
CA SER A 379 -2.52 -12.60 -22.14
C SER A 379 -2.61 -11.56 -21.01
N PHE A 380 -2.20 -10.32 -21.29
CA PHE A 380 -2.40 -9.20 -20.36
C PHE A 380 -3.89 -8.89 -20.14
N GLY A 381 -4.70 -8.85 -21.21
CA GLY A 381 -6.16 -8.71 -21.10
C GLY A 381 -6.80 -9.84 -20.27
N ASP A 382 -6.36 -11.09 -20.47
CA ASP A 382 -6.82 -12.23 -19.68
C ASP A 382 -6.46 -12.10 -18.19
N MET A 383 -5.28 -11.56 -17.87
CA MET A 383 -4.88 -11.28 -16.48
C MET A 383 -5.81 -10.24 -15.84
N MET A 384 -6.16 -9.17 -16.56
CA MET A 384 -7.09 -8.16 -16.05
C MET A 384 -8.44 -8.76 -15.67
N ILE A 385 -8.96 -9.68 -16.48
CA ILE A 385 -10.24 -10.36 -16.23
C ILE A 385 -10.14 -11.45 -15.16
N LYS A 386 -9.04 -12.21 -15.11
CA LYS A 386 -8.84 -13.23 -14.07
C LYS A 386 -8.76 -12.58 -12.69
N THR A 387 -7.91 -11.56 -12.55
CA THR A 387 -7.73 -10.86 -11.27
C THR A 387 -8.99 -10.12 -10.80
N SER A 388 -9.82 -9.60 -11.72
CA SER A 388 -11.11 -9.01 -11.35
C SER A 388 -12.12 -10.02 -10.78
N ASN A 389 -11.96 -11.30 -11.11
CA ASN A 389 -12.77 -12.38 -10.53
C ASN A 389 -12.16 -12.94 -9.24
N ASP A 390 -10.83 -12.92 -9.10
CA ASP A 390 -10.15 -13.45 -7.92
C ASP A 390 -10.17 -12.48 -6.73
N TYR A 391 -10.06 -11.17 -6.99
CA TYR A 391 -9.87 -10.16 -5.95
C TYR A 391 -11.19 -9.54 -5.53
N ILE A 392 -11.59 -9.76 -4.27
CA ILE A 392 -12.81 -9.18 -3.70
C ILE A 392 -12.77 -7.65 -3.69
N TYR A 393 -11.58 -7.07 -3.48
CA TYR A 393 -11.35 -5.63 -3.39
C TYR A 393 -10.36 -5.18 -4.47
N GLU A 394 -10.61 -5.54 -5.74
CA GLU A 394 -9.69 -5.29 -6.87
C GLU A 394 -9.26 -3.82 -7.04
N ASN A 395 -10.14 -2.87 -6.72
CA ASN A 395 -9.83 -1.44 -6.88
C ASN A 395 -8.86 -0.92 -5.80
N GLN A 396 -8.70 -1.65 -4.71
CA GLN A 396 -7.78 -1.32 -3.61
C GLN A 396 -6.41 -2.01 -3.75
N THR A 397 -6.17 -2.83 -4.77
CA THR A 397 -4.82 -3.36 -5.04
C THR A 397 -3.89 -2.25 -5.49
N VAL A 398 -2.60 -2.36 -5.18
CA VAL A 398 -1.59 -1.37 -5.60
C VAL A 398 -0.79 -1.91 -6.78
N THR A 399 -1.08 -1.39 -7.96
CA THR A 399 -0.45 -1.80 -9.24
C THR A 399 0.85 -1.05 -9.48
N PHE A 400 1.83 -1.69 -10.14
CA PHE A 400 3.13 -1.08 -10.44
C PHE A 400 3.78 -1.73 -11.66
N LEU A 401 4.75 -1.05 -12.28
CA LEU A 401 5.60 -1.59 -13.36
C LEU A 401 6.95 -2.08 -12.84
N ASP A 402 7.44 -1.43 -11.80
CA ASP A 402 8.63 -1.75 -11.03
C ASP A 402 8.50 -1.17 -9.62
N ASN A 403 9.41 -1.58 -8.74
CA ASN A 403 9.53 -1.08 -7.37
C ASN A 403 10.98 -1.27 -6.91
N HIS A 404 11.22 -1.15 -5.60
CA HIS A 404 12.53 -1.28 -5.00
C HIS A 404 13.16 -2.69 -4.92
N ASP A 405 12.41 -3.77 -5.20
CA ASP A 405 12.87 -5.17 -5.07
C ASP A 405 12.93 -5.92 -6.40
N VAL A 406 12.38 -5.31 -7.45
CA VAL A 406 12.40 -5.88 -8.81
C VAL A 406 13.24 -5.01 -9.74
N THR A 407 13.72 -5.60 -10.83
CA THR A 407 14.43 -4.87 -11.87
C THR A 407 13.60 -3.69 -12.37
N ARG A 408 14.21 -2.49 -12.47
CA ARG A 408 13.54 -1.32 -13.05
C ARG A 408 13.00 -1.63 -14.45
N PHE A 409 11.77 -1.22 -14.71
CA PHE A 409 11.09 -1.47 -15.97
C PHE A 409 11.84 -0.83 -17.15
N ARG A 410 12.51 0.31 -16.93
CA ARG A 410 13.35 0.97 -17.94
C ARG A 410 14.52 0.09 -18.41
N TYR A 411 15.09 -0.73 -17.53
CA TYR A 411 16.15 -1.68 -17.90
C TYR A 411 15.63 -2.78 -18.83
N ILE A 412 14.42 -3.27 -18.53
CA ILE A 412 13.77 -4.31 -19.33
C ILE A 412 13.30 -3.74 -20.68
N GLN A 413 12.76 -2.51 -20.68
CA GLN A 413 12.24 -1.82 -21.85
C GLN A 413 12.91 -0.45 -22.07
N PRO A 414 14.04 -0.42 -22.80
CA PRO A 414 14.74 0.83 -23.12
C PRO A 414 14.04 1.66 -24.21
N ASN A 415 13.09 1.09 -24.95
CA ASN A 415 12.38 1.84 -26.00
C ASN A 415 11.23 2.66 -25.39
N ASP A 416 11.29 3.98 -25.60
CA ASP A 416 10.34 4.94 -25.07
C ASP A 416 8.88 4.63 -25.43
N LYS A 417 8.60 4.12 -26.64
CA LYS A 417 7.23 3.86 -27.10
C LYS A 417 6.49 2.80 -26.28
N PRO A 418 6.94 1.53 -26.22
CA PRO A 418 6.35 0.53 -25.34
C PRO A 418 6.47 0.91 -23.85
N TYR A 419 7.50 1.68 -23.48
CA TYR A 419 7.64 2.20 -22.11
C TYR A 419 6.49 3.14 -21.73
N HIS A 420 6.18 4.13 -22.58
CA HIS A 420 5.05 5.04 -22.37
C HIS A 420 3.71 4.31 -22.47
N ALA A 421 3.60 3.31 -23.34
CA ALA A 421 2.42 2.46 -23.43
C ALA A 421 2.13 1.72 -22.12
N ALA A 422 3.15 1.10 -21.52
CA ALA A 422 3.03 0.43 -20.22
C ALA A 422 2.59 1.41 -19.12
N LEU A 423 3.19 2.60 -19.09
CA LEU A 423 2.87 3.64 -18.11
C LEU A 423 1.43 4.15 -18.27
N ALA A 424 0.97 4.38 -19.50
CA ALA A 424 -0.40 4.81 -19.74
C ALA A 424 -1.44 3.73 -19.34
N VAL A 425 -1.12 2.46 -19.59
CA VAL A 425 -1.96 1.32 -19.19
C VAL A 425 -1.99 1.15 -17.67
N LEU A 426 -0.86 1.32 -16.97
CA LEU A 426 -0.83 1.38 -15.49
C LEU A 426 -1.78 2.44 -14.97
N MET A 427 -1.67 3.66 -15.50
CA MET A 427 -2.44 4.80 -15.00
C MET A 427 -3.95 4.69 -15.27
N THR A 428 -4.38 3.83 -16.20
CA THR A 428 -5.79 3.68 -16.61
C THR A 428 -6.42 2.32 -16.24
N SER A 429 -5.64 1.40 -15.69
CA SER A 429 -6.11 0.11 -15.18
C SER A 429 -6.79 0.23 -13.81
N ARG A 430 -7.48 -0.84 -13.39
CA ARG A 430 -8.05 -0.98 -12.04
C ARG A 430 -6.95 -1.01 -10.98
N GLY A 431 -7.31 -0.71 -9.74
CA GLY A 431 -6.35 -0.58 -8.65
C GLY A 431 -5.79 0.84 -8.54
N ILE A 432 -4.88 1.03 -7.58
CA ILE A 432 -4.17 2.27 -7.30
C ILE A 432 -2.80 2.19 -7.99
N PRO A 433 -2.46 3.09 -8.95
CA PRO A 433 -1.16 3.07 -9.59
C PRO A 433 -0.08 3.59 -8.65
N ASN A 434 0.97 2.81 -8.47
CA ASN A 434 2.22 3.16 -7.82
C ASN A 434 3.32 3.38 -8.86
N ILE A 435 3.94 4.55 -8.80
CA ILE A 435 5.05 4.95 -9.67
C ILE A 435 6.32 4.94 -8.81
N TYR A 436 7.30 4.12 -9.18
CA TYR A 436 8.58 4.09 -8.49
C TYR A 436 9.43 5.31 -8.87
N TYR A 437 10.08 5.95 -7.91
CA TYR A 437 10.73 7.24 -8.13
C TYR A 437 11.71 7.22 -9.33
N GLY A 438 11.66 8.28 -10.14
CA GLY A 438 12.48 8.46 -11.33
C GLY A 438 12.07 7.65 -12.57
N THR A 439 10.95 6.92 -12.52
CA THR A 439 10.28 6.35 -13.71
C THR A 439 10.06 7.42 -14.77
N GLU A 440 9.50 8.55 -14.37
CA GLU A 440 9.24 9.72 -15.21
C GLU A 440 10.51 10.42 -15.71
N GLN A 441 11.67 10.12 -15.11
CA GLN A 441 12.99 10.61 -15.52
C GLN A 441 13.77 9.57 -16.33
N TYR A 442 13.17 8.41 -16.62
CA TYR A 442 13.80 7.28 -17.31
C TYR A 442 15.09 6.78 -16.65
N LEU A 443 15.11 6.73 -15.31
CA LEU A 443 16.24 6.17 -14.59
C LEU A 443 16.58 4.77 -15.11
N MET A 444 17.79 4.64 -15.63
CA MET A 444 18.31 3.42 -16.23
C MET A 444 19.44 2.88 -15.36
N PRO A 445 19.23 1.76 -14.66
CA PRO A 445 20.27 1.17 -13.81
C PRO A 445 21.37 0.53 -14.66
N LEU A 446 22.53 0.27 -14.03
CA LEU A 446 23.68 -0.35 -14.69
C LEU A 446 23.47 -1.85 -14.95
N ASP A 447 22.66 -2.52 -14.13
CA ASP A 447 22.32 -3.92 -14.24
C ASP A 447 20.88 -4.18 -13.73
N SER A 448 20.46 -5.45 -13.74
CA SER A 448 19.11 -5.86 -13.39
C SER A 448 18.84 -6.04 -11.89
N SER A 449 19.82 -5.80 -11.02
CA SER A 449 19.67 -5.97 -9.57
C SER A 449 18.75 -4.91 -8.96
N ASP A 450 18.15 -5.25 -7.82
CA ASP A 450 17.38 -4.35 -6.97
C ASP A 450 18.23 -3.15 -6.50
N ILE A 451 19.48 -3.41 -6.10
CA ILE A 451 20.41 -2.38 -5.62
C ILE A 451 20.77 -1.38 -6.72
N ALA A 452 21.01 -1.85 -7.95
CA ALA A 452 21.25 -0.96 -9.09
C ALA A 452 20.00 -0.12 -9.43
N GLY A 453 18.81 -0.64 -9.13
CA GLY A 453 17.54 0.09 -9.24
C GLY A 453 17.36 1.21 -8.21
N ARG A 454 18.13 1.27 -7.12
CA ARG A 454 18.01 2.28 -6.06
C ARG A 454 18.95 3.48 -6.29
N MET A 455 19.00 4.00 -7.51
CA MET A 455 19.89 5.12 -7.90
C MET A 455 19.58 6.43 -7.16
N PHE A 456 20.59 7.23 -6.83
CA PHE A 456 20.36 8.54 -6.21
C PHE A 456 19.82 9.55 -7.24
N MET A 457 18.55 9.93 -7.12
CA MET A 457 17.83 10.73 -8.11
C MET A 457 18.41 12.15 -8.27
N GLN A 458 18.91 12.74 -7.19
CA GLN A 458 19.54 14.07 -7.20
C GLN A 458 20.77 14.14 -8.12
N THR A 459 21.59 13.10 -8.15
CA THR A 459 22.80 13.07 -9.00
C THR A 459 22.51 12.47 -10.38
N SER A 460 21.46 11.65 -10.49
CA SER A 460 21.12 10.93 -11.72
C SER A 460 20.16 11.69 -12.64
N THR A 461 19.47 12.73 -12.15
CA THR A 461 18.41 13.43 -12.88
C THR A 461 18.41 14.94 -12.59
N ASN A 462 17.57 15.68 -13.30
CA ASN A 462 17.33 17.11 -13.05
C ASN A 462 15.89 17.42 -12.61
N PHE A 463 15.09 16.40 -12.25
CA PHE A 463 13.65 16.55 -11.98
C PHE A 463 12.92 17.27 -13.13
N ASP A 464 13.16 16.86 -14.38
CA ASP A 464 12.60 17.54 -15.56
C ASP A 464 11.09 17.27 -15.68
N GLU A 465 10.29 18.32 -15.55
CA GLU A 465 8.82 18.28 -15.72
C GLU A 465 8.38 18.21 -17.20
N ASN A 466 9.33 18.23 -18.15
CA ASN A 466 9.03 18.22 -19.59
C ASN A 466 9.07 16.86 -20.25
N THR A 467 9.54 15.81 -19.56
CA THR A 467 9.59 14.47 -20.14
C THR A 467 8.19 14.00 -20.55
N THR A 468 8.13 13.17 -21.60
CA THR A 468 6.86 12.57 -22.03
C THR A 468 6.20 11.77 -20.90
N ALA A 469 6.97 10.96 -20.17
CA ALA A 469 6.47 10.17 -19.05
C ALA A 469 5.87 11.04 -17.94
N TYR A 470 6.52 12.14 -17.54
CA TYR A 470 5.98 13.10 -16.56
C TYR A 470 4.63 13.66 -17.01
N LYS A 471 4.52 14.09 -18.27
CA LYS A 471 3.27 14.63 -18.85
C LYS A 471 2.17 13.58 -19.01
N VAL A 472 2.52 12.32 -19.27
CA VAL A 472 1.57 11.19 -19.28
C VAL A 472 0.98 11.00 -17.87
N ILE A 473 1.84 10.94 -16.85
CA ILE A 473 1.40 10.81 -15.44
C ILE A 473 0.51 11.99 -15.05
N GLN A 474 0.89 13.22 -15.40
CA GLN A 474 0.12 14.43 -15.14
C GLN A 474 -1.30 14.35 -15.71
N LYS A 475 -1.42 14.03 -17.01
CA LYS A 475 -2.72 13.97 -17.67
C LYS A 475 -3.60 12.85 -17.14
N LEU A 476 -3.02 11.66 -16.91
CA LEU A 476 -3.79 10.48 -16.51
C LEU A 476 -4.11 10.47 -15.01
N SER A 477 -3.28 11.06 -14.16
CA SER A 477 -3.64 11.32 -12.75
C SER A 477 -4.82 12.29 -12.67
N ASN A 478 -4.85 13.32 -13.52
CA ASN A 478 -6.01 14.21 -13.59
C ASN A 478 -7.28 13.48 -14.08
N LEU A 479 -7.16 12.57 -15.06
CA LEU A 479 -8.29 11.75 -15.50
C LEU A 479 -8.82 10.86 -14.35
N ARG A 480 -7.93 10.19 -13.62
CA ARG A 480 -8.28 9.31 -12.50
C ARG A 480 -9.06 10.01 -11.39
N LYS A 481 -8.66 11.24 -11.02
CA LYS A 481 -9.37 12.05 -10.02
C LYS A 481 -10.80 12.41 -10.46
N ASN A 482 -10.96 12.72 -11.74
CA ASN A 482 -12.18 13.34 -12.27
C ASN A 482 -13.18 12.36 -12.91
N ASN A 483 -12.76 11.12 -13.20
CA ASN A 483 -13.63 10.11 -13.82
C ASN A 483 -13.63 8.81 -13.01
N GLU A 484 -14.72 8.58 -12.28
CA GLU A 484 -14.95 7.39 -11.45
C GLU A 484 -14.84 6.07 -12.20
N ALA A 485 -14.97 6.05 -13.53
CA ALA A 485 -14.74 4.84 -14.32
C ALA A 485 -13.31 4.29 -14.11
N ILE A 486 -12.31 5.18 -13.99
CA ILE A 486 -10.91 4.75 -13.75
C ILE A 486 -10.71 4.24 -12.33
N ALA A 487 -11.30 4.92 -11.34
CA ALA A 487 -11.12 4.60 -9.93
C ALA A 487 -11.93 3.36 -9.50
N TYR A 488 -13.19 3.26 -9.91
CA TYR A 488 -14.16 2.28 -9.38
C TYR A 488 -14.73 1.32 -10.43
N GLY A 489 -14.44 1.57 -11.72
CA GLY A 489 -15.14 0.90 -12.80
C GLY A 489 -14.65 -0.51 -13.10
N THR A 490 -15.56 -1.35 -13.59
CA THR A 490 -15.26 -2.69 -14.10
C THR A 490 -14.41 -2.61 -15.36
N THR A 491 -13.66 -3.68 -15.66
CA THR A 491 -12.87 -3.81 -16.89
C THR A 491 -13.56 -4.72 -17.91
N GLU A 492 -13.61 -4.30 -19.17
CA GLU A 492 -14.06 -5.11 -20.30
C GLU A 492 -13.02 -5.06 -21.43
N ILE A 493 -12.65 -6.21 -22.00
CA ILE A 493 -11.75 -6.27 -23.16
C ILE A 493 -12.60 -6.20 -24.44
N LEU A 494 -12.44 -5.12 -25.22
CA LEU A 494 -13.19 -4.90 -26.46
C LEU A 494 -12.48 -5.53 -27.68
N TYR A 495 -11.16 -5.54 -27.67
CA TYR A 495 -10.35 -6.11 -28.73
C TYR A 495 -8.96 -6.44 -28.21
N SER A 496 -8.40 -7.60 -28.56
CA SER A 496 -7.02 -7.91 -28.24
C SER A 496 -6.38 -8.81 -29.29
N THR A 497 -5.07 -8.65 -29.49
CA THR A 497 -4.24 -9.50 -30.34
C THR A 497 -2.91 -9.77 -29.62
N ASN A 498 -1.89 -10.21 -30.36
CA ASN A 498 -0.54 -10.28 -29.82
C ASN A 498 -0.05 -8.91 -29.33
N ASP A 499 -0.39 -7.83 -30.04
CA ASP A 499 0.25 -6.53 -29.88
C ASP A 499 -0.71 -5.37 -29.61
N ILE A 500 -2.01 -5.60 -29.80
CA ILE A 500 -3.06 -4.62 -29.55
C ILE A 500 -3.87 -5.02 -28.34
N LEU A 501 -4.22 -4.05 -27.51
CA LEU A 501 -5.28 -4.17 -26.51
C LEU A 501 -6.18 -2.94 -26.58
N VAL A 502 -7.49 -3.18 -26.63
CA VAL A 502 -8.52 -2.16 -26.44
C VAL A 502 -9.38 -2.62 -25.29
N PHE A 503 -9.41 -1.85 -24.20
CA PHE A 503 -10.21 -2.15 -23.03
C PHE A 503 -11.03 -0.94 -22.60
N LYS A 504 -12.16 -1.21 -21.94
CA LYS A 504 -13.06 -0.21 -21.37
C LYS A 504 -13.06 -0.33 -19.86
N ARG A 505 -13.02 0.81 -19.19
CA ARG A 505 -13.34 1.00 -17.78
C ARG A 505 -14.71 1.65 -17.68
N GLN A 506 -15.60 1.15 -16.82
CA GLN A 506 -16.97 1.67 -16.71
C GLN A 506 -17.49 1.72 -15.28
N PHE A 507 -17.98 2.90 -14.88
CA PHE A 507 -18.72 3.10 -13.63
C PHE A 507 -20.04 3.79 -13.95
N TYR A 508 -21.13 3.01 -13.97
CA TYR A 508 -22.43 3.43 -14.49
C TYR A 508 -22.30 4.01 -15.92
N ASP A 509 -22.75 5.25 -16.15
CA ASP A 509 -22.69 5.87 -17.47
C ASP A 509 -21.31 6.48 -17.79
N LYS A 510 -20.40 6.57 -16.80
CA LYS A 510 -19.03 7.05 -17.02
C LYS A 510 -18.21 5.93 -17.64
N GLN A 511 -17.48 6.25 -18.70
CA GLN A 511 -16.68 5.29 -19.47
C GLN A 511 -15.33 5.89 -19.85
N VAL A 512 -14.29 5.06 -19.83
CA VAL A 512 -13.01 5.35 -20.46
C VAL A 512 -12.59 4.17 -21.30
N ILE A 513 -12.29 4.40 -22.58
CA ILE A 513 -11.74 3.39 -23.47
C ILE A 513 -10.27 3.71 -23.73
N VAL A 514 -9.43 2.69 -23.61
CA VAL A 514 -8.00 2.77 -23.84
C VAL A 514 -7.66 1.81 -24.97
N ALA A 515 -7.04 2.32 -26.03
CA ALA A 515 -6.53 1.52 -27.14
C ALA A 515 -5.02 1.70 -27.21
N VAL A 516 -4.28 0.58 -27.13
CA VAL A 516 -2.82 0.58 -27.07
C VAL A 516 -2.24 -0.36 -28.11
N ASN A 517 -1.21 0.11 -28.81
CA ASN A 517 -0.31 -0.68 -29.61
C ASN A 517 1.06 -0.72 -28.94
N ARG A 518 1.46 -1.88 -28.43
CA ARG A 518 2.78 -2.02 -27.79
C ARG A 518 3.94 -2.01 -28.79
N GLN A 519 3.71 -2.36 -30.07
CA GLN A 519 4.77 -2.46 -31.06
C GLN A 519 5.27 -1.07 -31.43
N PRO A 520 6.57 -0.75 -31.31
CA PRO A 520 7.08 0.60 -31.51
C PRO A 520 6.99 1.09 -32.97
N ASP A 521 7.03 0.18 -33.94
CA ASP A 521 7.25 0.53 -35.35
C ASP A 521 6.21 -0.05 -36.31
N GLN A 522 5.25 -0.82 -35.81
CA GLN A 522 4.21 -1.44 -36.64
C GLN A 522 2.88 -0.72 -36.46
N THR A 523 2.16 -0.54 -37.56
CA THR A 523 0.80 0.01 -37.54
C THR A 523 -0.20 -1.12 -37.72
N PHE A 524 -1.28 -1.09 -36.95
CA PHE A 524 -2.36 -2.06 -37.04
C PHE A 524 -3.68 -1.36 -37.34
N THR A 525 -4.53 -2.01 -38.13
CA THR A 525 -5.92 -1.60 -38.33
C THR A 525 -6.80 -2.36 -37.35
N ILE A 526 -7.54 -1.61 -36.55
CA ILE A 526 -8.47 -2.12 -35.57
C ILE A 526 -9.84 -2.15 -36.27
N PRO A 527 -10.55 -3.29 -36.23
CA PRO A 527 -11.86 -3.37 -36.84
C PRO A 527 -12.85 -2.45 -36.12
N GLU A 528 -14.03 -2.27 -36.71
CA GLU A 528 -15.13 -1.63 -36.01
C GLU A 528 -15.47 -2.40 -34.72
N LEU A 529 -15.63 -1.69 -33.60
CA LEU A 529 -15.84 -2.29 -32.27
C LEU A 529 -17.21 -1.91 -31.71
N ASP A 530 -17.91 -2.86 -31.11
CA ASP A 530 -19.11 -2.57 -30.34
C ASP A 530 -18.77 -1.74 -29.09
N THR A 531 -19.61 -0.77 -28.78
CA THR A 531 -19.42 0.07 -27.61
C THR A 531 -20.74 0.54 -27.01
N THR A 532 -20.68 0.88 -25.73
CA THR A 532 -21.74 1.55 -24.99
C THR A 532 -21.54 3.07 -24.91
N LEU A 533 -20.50 3.61 -25.56
CA LEU A 533 -20.35 5.05 -25.69
C LEU A 533 -21.52 5.64 -26.51
N PRO A 534 -22.04 6.82 -26.13
CA PRO A 534 -22.98 7.55 -26.96
C PRO A 534 -22.38 7.92 -28.33
N VAL A 535 -23.25 8.07 -29.33
CA VAL A 535 -22.86 8.59 -30.66
C VAL A 535 -22.22 9.97 -30.50
N GLY A 536 -21.08 10.17 -31.14
CA GLY A 536 -20.32 11.41 -31.05
C GLY A 536 -18.84 11.23 -31.41
N THR A 537 -18.09 12.31 -31.25
CA THR A 537 -16.63 12.32 -31.45
C THR A 537 -15.95 12.47 -30.09
N TYR A 538 -14.94 11.64 -29.84
CA TYR A 538 -14.18 11.64 -28.60
C TYR A 538 -12.72 11.92 -28.91
N SER A 539 -12.20 13.02 -28.36
CA SER A 539 -10.78 13.36 -28.48
C SER A 539 -9.94 12.59 -27.49
N ASP A 540 -8.70 12.32 -27.88
CA ASP A 540 -7.70 11.71 -27.00
C ASP A 540 -7.38 12.63 -25.80
N VAL A 541 -7.54 12.09 -24.59
CA VAL A 541 -7.22 12.77 -23.32
C VAL A 541 -5.74 13.12 -23.24
N LEU A 542 -4.88 12.32 -23.86
CA LEU A 542 -3.45 12.59 -23.92
C LEU A 542 -3.12 13.76 -24.87
N GLY A 543 -4.06 14.19 -25.72
CA GLY A 543 -3.88 15.28 -26.66
C GLY A 543 -2.83 14.98 -27.73
N GLY A 544 -2.70 13.72 -28.13
CA GLY A 544 -1.70 13.26 -29.10
C GLY A 544 -0.30 13.09 -28.50
N LEU A 545 -0.13 13.22 -27.18
CA LEU A 545 1.17 13.05 -26.51
C LEU A 545 1.81 11.68 -26.80
N LEU A 546 0.99 10.64 -26.91
CA LEU A 546 1.37 9.29 -27.32
C LEU A 546 0.76 8.94 -28.69
N TYR A 547 0.81 9.90 -29.62
CA TYR A 547 0.37 9.78 -31.01
C TYR A 547 -1.14 9.54 -31.21
N GLY A 548 -1.93 9.58 -30.13
CA GLY A 548 -3.37 9.37 -30.16
C GLY A 548 -4.15 10.39 -31.00
N SER A 549 -5.32 9.97 -31.46
CA SER A 549 -6.24 10.71 -32.31
C SER A 549 -7.69 10.64 -31.79
N SER A 550 -8.59 11.41 -32.40
CA SER A 550 -10.01 11.36 -32.04
C SER A 550 -10.70 10.18 -32.74
N ILE A 551 -11.66 9.54 -32.07
CA ILE A 551 -12.56 8.55 -32.69
C ILE A 551 -13.96 9.09 -32.89
N SER A 552 -14.70 8.45 -33.79
CA SER A 552 -16.14 8.64 -33.96
C SER A 552 -16.89 7.38 -33.56
N VAL A 553 -17.94 7.56 -32.76
CA VAL A 553 -18.91 6.52 -32.44
C VAL A 553 -20.17 6.79 -33.26
N ASN A 554 -20.59 5.79 -34.02
CA ASN A 554 -21.77 5.86 -34.89
C ASN A 554 -22.80 4.80 -34.48
N ASN A 555 -24.08 5.05 -34.77
CA ASN A 555 -25.10 4.01 -34.64
C ASN A 555 -25.22 3.26 -35.96
N VAL A 556 -24.96 1.95 -35.93
CA VAL A 556 -25.07 1.05 -37.07
C VAL A 556 -26.13 0.01 -36.75
N ASN A 557 -27.30 0.12 -37.39
CA ASN A 557 -28.44 -0.78 -37.19
C ASN A 557 -28.88 -0.94 -35.72
N GLY A 558 -28.87 0.16 -34.95
CA GLY A 558 -29.29 0.16 -33.54
C GLY A 558 -28.17 -0.14 -32.54
N GLN A 559 -26.99 -0.56 -33.00
CA GLN A 559 -25.81 -0.78 -32.14
C GLN A 559 -24.83 0.39 -32.28
N ASN A 560 -24.36 0.95 -31.16
CA ASN A 560 -23.29 1.93 -31.19
C ASN A 560 -21.96 1.24 -31.42
N LYS A 561 -21.17 1.80 -32.33
CA LYS A 561 -19.89 1.24 -32.77
C LYS A 561 -18.84 2.31 -32.90
N ILE A 562 -17.63 2.01 -32.42
CA ILE A 562 -16.42 2.77 -32.73
C ILE A 562 -16.03 2.40 -34.16
N SER A 563 -15.97 3.38 -35.05
CA SER A 563 -15.53 3.15 -36.44
C SER A 563 -14.15 2.52 -36.48
N SER A 564 -13.87 1.70 -37.48
CA SER A 564 -12.51 1.17 -37.71
C SER A 564 -11.46 2.29 -37.75
N PHE A 565 -10.33 2.07 -37.11
CA PHE A 565 -9.24 3.05 -36.97
C PHE A 565 -7.88 2.36 -37.03
N THR A 566 -6.80 3.13 -37.19
CA THR A 566 -5.43 2.62 -37.16
C THR A 566 -4.72 3.04 -35.89
N LEU A 567 -3.91 2.17 -35.32
CA LEU A 567 -2.94 2.50 -34.28
C LEU A 567 -1.53 2.41 -34.85
N SER A 568 -0.84 3.54 -34.92
CA SER A 568 0.57 3.60 -35.28
C SER A 568 1.45 2.99 -34.18
N GLY A 569 2.74 2.80 -34.48
CA GLY A 569 3.65 2.12 -33.56
C GLY A 569 3.87 2.91 -32.27
N GLY A 570 3.60 2.28 -31.12
CA GLY A 570 3.65 2.88 -29.78
C GLY A 570 2.45 3.76 -29.43
N GLU A 571 1.43 3.80 -30.28
CA GLU A 571 0.30 4.69 -30.09
C GLU A 571 -0.57 4.24 -28.91
N VAL A 572 -0.94 5.20 -28.07
CA VAL A 572 -1.93 5.04 -27.00
C VAL A 572 -3.00 6.09 -27.18
N ASN A 573 -4.24 5.65 -27.24
CA ASN A 573 -5.41 6.51 -27.22
C ASN A 573 -6.18 6.30 -25.92
N VAL A 574 -6.61 7.41 -25.31
CA VAL A 574 -7.50 7.38 -24.15
C VAL A 574 -8.71 8.26 -24.43
N TRP A 575 -9.89 7.66 -24.57
CA TRP A 575 -11.14 8.39 -24.84
C TRP A 575 -12.05 8.32 -23.62
N SER A 576 -12.53 9.47 -23.16
CA SER A 576 -13.32 9.57 -21.94
C SER A 576 -14.72 10.13 -22.20
N TYR A 577 -15.72 9.46 -21.63
CA TYR A 577 -17.07 9.97 -21.48
C TYR A 577 -17.37 10.11 -19.98
N ASN A 578 -17.58 11.35 -19.55
CA ASN A 578 -17.70 11.71 -18.14
C ASN A 578 -18.97 12.54 -17.86
N PRO A 579 -20.18 11.99 -18.08
CA PRO A 579 -21.41 12.71 -17.79
C PRO A 579 -21.56 12.93 -16.28
N SER A 580 -22.36 13.94 -15.91
CA SER A 580 -22.86 14.03 -14.53
C SER A 580 -23.80 12.87 -14.27
N LEU A 581 -23.56 12.12 -13.19
CA LEU A 581 -24.47 11.06 -12.74
C LEU A 581 -25.61 11.60 -11.83
N GLY A 582 -25.65 12.92 -11.61
CA GLY A 582 -26.56 13.56 -10.67
C GLY A 582 -26.29 13.20 -9.20
N THR A 583 -26.96 13.90 -8.29
CA THR A 583 -26.78 13.75 -6.83
C THR A 583 -27.95 13.06 -6.13
N SER A 584 -29.01 12.72 -6.86
CA SER A 584 -30.23 12.08 -6.33
C SER A 584 -30.07 10.58 -6.07
N THR A 585 -29.23 9.90 -6.85
CA THR A 585 -28.97 8.46 -6.72
C THR A 585 -27.63 8.23 -6.04
N PRO A 586 -27.59 7.64 -4.84
CA PRO A 586 -26.34 7.28 -4.19
C PRO A 586 -25.70 6.08 -4.88
N ARG A 587 -24.38 6.11 -5.06
CA ARG A 587 -23.60 5.04 -5.70
C ARG A 587 -22.31 4.85 -4.93
N ILE A 588 -22.09 3.65 -4.39
CA ILE A 588 -20.86 3.33 -3.67
C ILE A 588 -19.81 2.90 -4.69
N GLY A 589 -18.67 3.58 -4.69
CA GLY A 589 -17.49 3.22 -5.47
C GLY A 589 -16.51 2.36 -4.68
N ASP A 590 -16.25 2.73 -3.42
CA ASP A 590 -15.34 2.01 -2.53
C ASP A 590 -15.64 2.27 -1.04
N VAL A 591 -15.10 1.44 -0.15
CA VAL A 591 -15.22 1.61 1.32
C VAL A 591 -13.90 1.30 2.02
N ILE A 592 -13.49 2.20 2.93
CA ILE A 592 -12.30 2.06 3.77
C ILE A 592 -12.67 2.36 5.23
N SER A 593 -12.49 1.47 6.19
CA SER A 593 -11.93 0.12 6.07
C SER A 593 -12.93 -0.87 5.46
N THR A 594 -12.48 -2.08 5.12
CA THR A 594 -13.33 -3.19 4.63
C THR A 594 -13.83 -4.11 5.75
N MET A 595 -13.34 -3.90 6.97
CA MET A 595 -13.74 -4.61 8.18
C MET A 595 -13.62 -3.72 9.41
N GLY A 596 -14.29 -4.09 10.50
CA GLY A 596 -14.18 -3.39 11.78
C GLY A 596 -15.28 -3.80 12.77
N ARG A 597 -15.13 -3.37 14.01
CA ARG A 597 -16.07 -3.66 15.11
C ARG A 597 -17.06 -2.51 15.33
N PRO A 598 -18.22 -2.76 15.97
CA PRO A 598 -19.15 -1.69 16.35
C PRO A 598 -18.46 -0.52 17.05
N GLY A 599 -18.79 0.70 16.65
CA GLY A 599 -18.16 1.93 17.15
C GLY A 599 -16.95 2.42 16.33
N ASN A 600 -16.38 1.60 15.44
CA ASN A 600 -15.33 2.05 14.53
C ASN A 600 -15.87 3.03 13.48
N THR A 601 -14.99 3.92 13.02
CA THR A 601 -15.25 4.78 11.85
C THR A 601 -15.09 3.99 10.56
N VAL A 602 -15.90 4.32 9.56
CA VAL A 602 -15.81 3.80 8.19
C VAL A 602 -16.12 4.90 7.19
N TYR A 603 -15.30 4.99 6.15
CA TYR A 603 -15.40 5.93 5.05
C TYR A 603 -15.96 5.24 3.80
N ILE A 604 -17.08 5.75 3.29
CA ILE A 604 -17.77 5.23 2.10
C ILE A 604 -17.57 6.25 0.98
N TYR A 605 -16.86 5.87 -0.08
CA TYR A 605 -16.56 6.74 -1.22
C TYR A 605 -17.48 6.44 -2.40
N GLY A 606 -17.81 7.44 -3.20
CA GLY A 606 -18.68 7.26 -4.36
C GLY A 606 -19.24 8.54 -4.96
N THR A 607 -20.50 8.51 -5.41
CA THR A 607 -21.19 9.67 -5.95
C THR A 607 -22.63 9.77 -5.42
N GLY A 608 -23.15 10.99 -5.31
CA GLY A 608 -24.51 11.23 -4.82
C GLY A 608 -24.70 10.87 -3.35
N LEU A 609 -23.63 10.94 -2.55
CA LEU A 609 -23.62 10.51 -1.15
C LEU A 609 -23.99 11.61 -0.14
N GLY A 610 -24.17 12.87 -0.58
CA GLY A 610 -24.37 14.02 0.31
C GLY A 610 -25.82 14.25 0.72
N GLY A 611 -26.05 15.17 1.66
CA GLY A 611 -27.40 15.55 2.10
C GLY A 611 -28.04 14.52 3.03
N SER A 612 -29.38 14.42 3.04
CA SER A 612 -30.09 13.49 3.94
C SER A 612 -30.03 12.06 3.41
N VAL A 613 -29.18 11.23 4.01
CA VAL A 613 -29.00 9.82 3.65
C VAL A 613 -29.14 8.92 4.87
N THR A 614 -29.53 7.66 4.63
CA THR A 614 -29.50 6.59 5.62
C THR A 614 -28.48 5.54 5.18
N VAL A 615 -27.47 5.29 6.01
CA VAL A 615 -26.51 4.21 5.80
C VAL A 615 -26.94 2.98 6.60
N LYS A 616 -26.90 1.79 5.98
CA LYS A 616 -27.21 0.53 6.65
C LYS A 616 -26.11 -0.50 6.47
N PHE A 617 -25.86 -1.26 7.52
CA PHE A 617 -25.04 -2.47 7.54
C PHE A 617 -25.99 -3.67 7.67
N GLY A 618 -26.22 -4.37 6.56
CA GLY A 618 -27.33 -5.31 6.46
C GLY A 618 -28.66 -4.58 6.66
N SER A 619 -29.34 -4.87 7.76
CA SER A 619 -30.62 -4.22 8.12
C SER A 619 -30.47 -3.06 9.11
N THR A 620 -29.31 -2.92 9.75
CA THR A 620 -29.09 -2.02 10.88
C THR A 620 -28.61 -0.64 10.42
N VAL A 621 -29.24 0.42 10.89
CA VAL A 621 -28.89 1.81 10.54
C VAL A 621 -27.61 2.23 11.28
N ALA A 622 -26.66 2.78 10.54
CA ALA A 622 -25.43 3.37 11.06
C ALA A 622 -25.60 4.85 11.42
N THR A 623 -24.75 5.35 12.32
CA THR A 623 -24.66 6.79 12.57
C THR A 623 -23.83 7.42 11.46
N VAL A 624 -24.37 8.43 10.77
CA VAL A 624 -23.62 9.26 9.81
C VAL A 624 -23.00 10.42 10.58
N VAL A 625 -21.66 10.50 10.57
CA VAL A 625 -20.90 11.57 11.23
C VAL A 625 -20.83 12.80 10.35
N SER A 626 -20.47 12.60 9.08
CA SER A 626 -20.39 13.65 8.07
C SER A 626 -20.63 13.06 6.68
N ASN A 627 -21.06 13.89 5.73
CA ASN A 627 -21.10 13.49 4.34
C ASN A 627 -20.91 14.65 3.36
N SER A 628 -20.54 14.26 2.15
CA SER A 628 -20.48 15.07 0.94
C SER A 628 -21.00 14.24 -0.22
N ASP A 629 -21.11 14.82 -1.41
CA ASP A 629 -21.51 14.04 -2.59
C ASP A 629 -20.52 12.91 -2.95
N GLN A 630 -19.29 12.96 -2.44
CA GLN A 630 -18.23 12.01 -2.77
C GLN A 630 -17.88 11.03 -1.64
N MET A 631 -18.22 11.35 -0.39
CA MET A 631 -17.83 10.55 0.77
C MET A 631 -18.82 10.66 1.92
N ILE A 632 -19.06 9.54 2.62
CA ILE A 632 -19.73 9.48 3.92
C ILE A 632 -18.77 8.94 4.96
N GLU A 633 -18.66 9.63 6.08
CA GLU A 633 -18.07 9.11 7.31
C GLU A 633 -19.19 8.60 8.20
N ALA A 634 -19.15 7.31 8.54
CA ALA A 634 -20.13 6.65 9.38
C ALA A 634 -19.48 5.89 10.53
N ILE A 635 -20.29 5.52 11.52
CA ILE A 635 -19.90 4.64 12.62
C ILE A 635 -20.54 3.27 12.40
N VAL A 636 -19.74 2.22 12.45
CA VAL A 636 -20.19 0.82 12.37
C VAL A 636 -21.22 0.59 13.49
N PRO A 637 -22.47 0.20 13.17
CA PRO A 637 -23.50 0.05 14.18
C PRO A 637 -23.30 -1.23 14.98
N ASN A 638 -23.90 -1.28 16.17
CA ASN A 638 -24.03 -2.54 16.91
C ASN A 638 -25.04 -3.46 16.21
N THR A 639 -24.54 -4.48 15.52
CA THR A 639 -25.32 -5.44 14.73
C THR A 639 -24.65 -6.80 14.74
N ASN A 640 -25.30 -7.82 14.17
CA ASN A 640 -24.76 -9.17 14.09
C ASN A 640 -23.39 -9.18 13.37
N PRO A 641 -22.35 -9.76 14.00
CA PRO A 641 -21.05 -9.94 13.38
C PRO A 641 -21.08 -10.83 12.13
N GLY A 642 -20.01 -10.78 11.34
CA GLY A 642 -19.87 -11.46 10.06
C GLY A 642 -20.06 -10.56 8.86
N ILE A 643 -20.12 -11.16 7.67
CA ILE A 643 -20.22 -10.43 6.40
C ILE A 643 -21.60 -9.78 6.26
N GLN A 644 -21.60 -8.47 6.05
CA GLN A 644 -22.78 -7.66 5.79
C GLN A 644 -22.58 -6.80 4.53
N ASN A 645 -23.68 -6.31 3.97
CA ASN A 645 -23.63 -5.32 2.90
C ASN A 645 -23.89 -3.92 3.45
N ILE A 646 -23.01 -2.98 3.10
CA ILE A 646 -23.25 -1.55 3.26
C ILE A 646 -24.15 -1.08 2.13
N THR A 647 -25.18 -0.32 2.47
CA THR A 647 -26.03 0.38 1.50
C THR A 647 -26.28 1.81 1.94
N VAL A 648 -26.44 2.72 0.98
CA VAL A 648 -26.81 4.12 1.20
C VAL A 648 -28.16 4.36 0.55
N THR A 649 -29.13 4.84 1.32
CA THR A 649 -30.46 5.20 0.83
C THR A 649 -30.65 6.72 0.89
N LYS A 650 -31.11 7.32 -0.22
CA LYS A 650 -31.52 8.72 -0.31
C LYS A 650 -32.95 8.77 -0.86
N GLY A 651 -33.89 9.28 -0.06
CA GLY A 651 -35.31 9.20 -0.38
C GLY A 651 -35.75 7.74 -0.55
N SER A 652 -36.25 7.38 -1.73
CA SER A 652 -36.66 6.01 -2.06
C SER A 652 -35.61 5.20 -2.85
N VAL A 653 -34.43 5.77 -3.10
CA VAL A 653 -33.38 5.16 -3.94
C VAL A 653 -32.25 4.63 -3.07
N THR A 654 -31.87 3.38 -3.27
CA THR A 654 -30.77 2.71 -2.57
C THR A 654 -29.62 2.45 -3.55
N SER A 655 -28.39 2.62 -3.07
CA SER A 655 -27.16 2.35 -3.82
C SER A 655 -26.97 0.87 -4.15
N ASN A 656 -25.98 0.57 -4.98
CA ASN A 656 -25.36 -0.76 -4.98
C ASN A 656 -24.85 -1.12 -3.57
N PRO A 657 -24.85 -2.42 -3.20
CA PRO A 657 -24.26 -2.88 -1.96
C PRO A 657 -22.73 -2.88 -2.03
N PHE A 658 -22.07 -2.83 -0.88
CA PHE A 658 -20.63 -3.08 -0.74
C PHE A 658 -20.37 -4.06 0.42
N ARG A 659 -19.54 -5.08 0.20
CA ARG A 659 -19.23 -6.14 1.17
C ARG A 659 -18.35 -5.60 2.31
N TYR A 660 -18.78 -5.79 3.56
CA TYR A 660 -18.05 -5.38 4.76
C TYR A 660 -18.09 -6.47 5.83
N GLU A 661 -16.97 -6.72 6.52
CA GLU A 661 -16.91 -7.68 7.63
C GLU A 661 -17.05 -6.98 8.98
N ILE A 662 -18.10 -7.32 9.73
CA ILE A 662 -18.30 -6.83 11.10
C ILE A 662 -17.64 -7.82 12.05
N LEU A 663 -16.60 -7.37 12.75
CA LEU A 663 -15.88 -8.18 13.73
C LEU A 663 -16.71 -8.34 15.01
N SER A 664 -16.60 -9.51 15.66
CA SER A 664 -17.36 -9.82 16.88
C SER A 664 -16.84 -9.07 18.12
N GLY A 665 -15.66 -8.44 18.03
CA GLY A 665 -15.05 -7.68 19.11
C GLY A 665 -13.60 -7.30 18.81
N ASP A 666 -12.90 -6.83 19.84
CA ASP A 666 -11.44 -6.65 19.83
C ASP A 666 -10.75 -7.98 19.51
N GLN A 667 -9.83 -8.03 18.57
CA GLN A 667 -9.25 -9.30 18.13
C GLN A 667 -7.99 -9.70 18.92
N VAL A 668 -7.86 -11.00 19.21
CA VAL A 668 -6.69 -11.63 19.87
C VAL A 668 -6.35 -12.95 19.20
N GLN A 669 -5.19 -13.53 19.47
CA GLN A 669 -4.79 -14.80 18.86
C GLN A 669 -5.07 -15.99 19.80
N VAL A 670 -5.75 -17.00 19.27
CA VAL A 670 -5.80 -18.34 19.87
C VAL A 670 -5.09 -19.31 18.94
N ILE A 671 -4.11 -20.03 19.47
CA ILE A 671 -3.29 -20.99 18.73
C ILE A 671 -3.88 -22.38 19.01
N PHE A 672 -4.59 -22.92 18.02
CA PHE A 672 -5.27 -24.20 18.14
C PHE A 672 -4.29 -25.34 17.91
N HIS A 673 -4.33 -26.38 18.76
CA HIS A 673 -3.46 -27.55 18.67
C HIS A 673 -4.24 -28.86 18.60
N VAL A 674 -3.88 -29.74 17.67
CA VAL A 674 -4.48 -31.08 17.55
C VAL A 674 -3.48 -32.12 17.05
N ASN A 675 -3.46 -33.28 17.70
CA ASN A 675 -2.79 -34.47 17.22
C ASN A 675 -3.75 -35.30 16.36
N ALA A 676 -3.48 -35.38 15.05
CA ALA A 676 -4.36 -36.03 14.08
C ALA A 676 -3.56 -36.61 12.91
N THR A 677 -3.91 -37.84 12.49
CA THR A 677 -3.37 -38.40 11.25
C THR A 677 -4.27 -38.08 10.05
N THR A 678 -3.66 -37.86 8.88
CA THR A 678 -4.35 -37.65 7.61
C THR A 678 -3.84 -38.62 6.55
N ASN A 679 -4.67 -38.87 5.53
CA ASN A 679 -4.21 -39.48 4.28
C ASN A 679 -3.51 -38.40 3.44
N TRP A 680 -2.68 -38.83 2.49
CA TRP A 680 -2.02 -37.90 1.58
C TRP A 680 -3.05 -37.02 0.84
N GLY A 681 -2.81 -35.70 0.79
CA GLY A 681 -3.76 -34.70 0.29
C GLY A 681 -4.85 -34.27 1.28
N GLY A 682 -4.91 -34.87 2.48
CA GLY A 682 -5.81 -34.47 3.56
C GLY A 682 -5.18 -33.45 4.49
N ASN A 683 -5.93 -32.41 4.84
CA ASN A 683 -5.53 -31.34 5.75
C ASN A 683 -6.52 -31.18 6.91
N ILE A 684 -6.05 -30.66 8.04
CA ILE A 684 -6.89 -30.31 9.20
C ILE A 684 -7.25 -28.83 9.16
N TYR A 685 -8.47 -28.49 9.58
CA TYR A 685 -8.97 -27.14 9.76
C TYR A 685 -9.73 -27.04 11.09
N VAL A 686 -9.96 -25.81 11.56
CA VAL A 686 -10.81 -25.50 12.71
C VAL A 686 -12.04 -24.70 12.25
N VAL A 687 -13.21 -25.04 12.79
CA VAL A 687 -14.48 -24.33 12.56
C VAL A 687 -15.28 -24.26 13.86
N GLY A 688 -16.13 -23.25 14.01
CA GLY A 688 -16.83 -22.98 15.25
C GLY A 688 -18.03 -22.05 15.11
N ASN A 689 -18.67 -21.74 16.23
CA ASN A 689 -19.97 -21.05 16.27
C ASN A 689 -19.91 -19.52 16.08
N ILE A 690 -18.71 -18.93 16.01
CA ILE A 690 -18.51 -17.51 15.76
C ILE A 690 -18.10 -17.26 14.30
N PRO A 691 -18.35 -16.07 13.73
CA PRO A 691 -17.94 -15.73 12.36
C PRO A 691 -16.44 -15.88 12.10
N GLU A 692 -15.60 -15.53 13.08
CA GLU A 692 -14.14 -15.69 13.01
C GLU A 692 -13.70 -17.16 12.87
N LEU A 693 -14.57 -18.11 13.22
CA LEU A 693 -14.38 -19.56 13.02
C LEU A 693 -15.34 -20.13 11.96
N GLY A 694 -15.86 -19.28 11.07
CA GLY A 694 -16.66 -19.70 9.93
C GLY A 694 -18.12 -20.07 10.23
N SER A 695 -18.64 -19.83 11.45
CA SER A 695 -20.04 -20.12 11.82
C SER A 695 -20.51 -21.54 11.46
N TRP A 696 -19.66 -22.53 11.73
CA TRP A 696 -19.82 -23.95 11.40
C TRP A 696 -19.84 -24.31 9.90
N ASP A 697 -19.52 -23.37 9.00
CA ASP A 697 -19.35 -23.66 7.58
C ASP A 697 -17.90 -24.11 7.27
N PRO A 698 -17.66 -25.36 6.84
CA PRO A 698 -16.34 -25.86 6.44
C PRO A 698 -15.66 -25.08 5.30
N ASN A 699 -16.42 -24.32 4.52
CA ASN A 699 -15.91 -23.49 3.43
C ASN A 699 -15.46 -22.11 3.91
N GLN A 700 -15.81 -21.72 5.13
CA GLN A 700 -15.43 -20.45 5.77
C GLN A 700 -14.33 -20.64 6.82
N SER A 701 -13.62 -21.76 6.79
CA SER A 701 -12.42 -21.95 7.62
C SER A 701 -11.29 -21.04 7.14
N SER A 702 -10.52 -20.49 8.08
CA SER A 702 -9.51 -19.46 7.79
C SER A 702 -8.37 -19.97 6.90
N GLU A 703 -7.77 -21.11 7.27
CA GLU A 703 -6.80 -21.85 6.45
C GLU A 703 -6.57 -23.27 7.00
N ALA A 704 -5.84 -24.09 6.22
CA ALA A 704 -5.37 -25.39 6.69
C ALA A 704 -4.34 -25.21 7.81
N MET A 705 -4.40 -26.05 8.85
CA MET A 705 -3.42 -26.07 9.94
C MET A 705 -2.01 -26.43 9.44
N LEU A 706 -0.99 -25.99 10.18
CA LEU A 706 0.43 -26.28 9.93
C LEU A 706 0.87 -27.50 10.74
N ASN A 707 1.87 -28.25 10.28
CA ASN A 707 2.28 -29.52 10.89
C ASN A 707 3.79 -29.79 10.79
N PRO A 708 4.68 -28.89 11.27
CA PRO A 708 6.13 -29.12 11.25
C PRO A 708 6.53 -30.37 12.07
N ASN A 709 5.72 -30.75 13.06
CA ASN A 709 5.94 -31.89 13.96
C ASN A 709 4.82 -32.96 13.80
N TYR A 710 4.43 -33.28 12.57
CA TYR A 710 3.37 -34.25 12.28
C TYR A 710 3.52 -35.55 13.13
N PRO A 711 2.43 -36.08 13.76
CA PRO A 711 1.02 -35.79 13.54
C PRO A 711 0.43 -34.63 14.35
N GLU A 712 1.25 -33.78 14.97
CA GLU A 712 0.78 -32.56 15.60
C GLU A 712 0.53 -31.46 14.55
N TRP A 713 -0.61 -30.79 14.70
CA TRP A 713 -1.04 -29.67 13.88
C TRP A 713 -1.32 -28.46 14.76
N PHE A 714 -0.95 -27.27 14.29
CA PHE A 714 -1.29 -26.02 14.93
C PHE A 714 -1.78 -24.95 13.96
N LEU A 715 -2.57 -24.00 14.45
CA LEU A 715 -3.00 -22.83 13.69
C LEU A 715 -3.35 -21.65 14.59
N PRO A 716 -2.66 -20.50 14.46
CA PRO A 716 -3.13 -19.23 15.01
C PRO A 716 -4.40 -18.77 14.30
N VAL A 717 -5.42 -18.37 15.07
CA VAL A 717 -6.64 -17.75 14.54
C VAL A 717 -6.98 -16.50 15.35
N SER A 718 -7.36 -15.44 14.64
CA SER A 718 -7.83 -14.18 15.21
C SER A 718 -9.27 -14.36 15.67
N VAL A 719 -9.54 -14.15 16.96
CA VAL A 719 -10.85 -14.35 17.61
C VAL A 719 -11.17 -13.18 18.54
N PRO A 720 -12.44 -12.93 18.90
CA PRO A 720 -12.81 -11.87 19.82
C PRO A 720 -12.27 -12.11 21.23
N LYS A 721 -11.65 -11.07 21.79
CA LYS A 721 -11.09 -10.99 23.15
C LYS A 721 -12.12 -11.39 24.20
N GLY A 722 -11.70 -12.25 25.13
CA GLY A 722 -12.51 -12.70 26.26
C GLY A 722 -13.76 -13.51 25.87
N ALA A 723 -13.96 -13.83 24.59
CA ALA A 723 -15.13 -14.59 24.15
C ALA A 723 -14.99 -16.07 24.48
N THR A 724 -16.07 -16.67 24.96
CA THR A 724 -16.24 -18.13 25.02
C THR A 724 -16.95 -18.60 23.75
N PHE A 725 -16.36 -19.57 23.06
CA PHE A 725 -16.89 -20.09 21.80
C PHE A 725 -16.81 -21.62 21.75
N GLU A 726 -17.61 -22.19 20.84
CA GLU A 726 -17.62 -23.61 20.54
C GLU A 726 -16.93 -23.88 19.20
N PHE A 727 -16.19 -25.00 19.11
CA PHE A 727 -15.47 -25.37 17.89
C PHE A 727 -15.29 -26.89 17.74
N LYS A 728 -14.89 -27.30 16.53
CA LYS A 728 -14.42 -28.65 16.19
C LYS A 728 -13.28 -28.57 15.18
N PHE A 729 -12.48 -29.63 15.15
CA PHE A 729 -11.58 -29.88 14.03
C PHE A 729 -12.32 -30.63 12.91
N ILE A 730 -11.90 -30.38 11.67
CA ILE A 730 -12.38 -31.10 10.49
C ILE A 730 -11.20 -31.53 9.63
N LYS A 731 -11.32 -32.68 8.97
CA LYS A 731 -10.42 -33.13 7.89
C LYS A 731 -11.06 -32.78 6.55
N LYS A 732 -10.31 -32.13 5.66
CA LYS A 732 -10.72 -31.93 4.26
C LYS A 732 -9.74 -32.63 3.33
N ASP A 733 -10.25 -33.40 2.38
CA ASP A 733 -9.45 -33.98 1.29
C ASP A 733 -9.41 -33.07 0.05
N ASN A 734 -8.62 -33.45 -0.94
CA ASN A 734 -8.48 -32.71 -2.21
C ASN A 734 -9.78 -32.64 -3.04
N ASN A 735 -10.78 -33.48 -2.76
CA ASN A 735 -12.09 -33.45 -3.42
C ASN A 735 -13.10 -32.55 -2.67
N GLY A 736 -12.68 -31.95 -1.55
CA GLY A 736 -13.55 -31.14 -0.69
C GLY A 736 -14.42 -31.96 0.26
N ASN A 737 -14.22 -33.28 0.40
CA ASN A 737 -14.95 -34.08 1.37
C ASN A 737 -14.55 -33.67 2.79
N VAL A 738 -15.55 -33.45 3.65
CA VAL A 738 -15.34 -33.01 5.03
C VAL A 738 -15.65 -34.15 5.99
N ILE A 739 -14.69 -34.50 6.84
CA ILE A 739 -14.89 -35.41 7.97
C ILE A 739 -14.80 -34.59 9.26
N TRP A 740 -15.84 -34.65 10.07
CA TRP A 740 -15.92 -33.96 11.35
C TRP A 740 -15.41 -34.83 12.48
N GLU A 741 -14.85 -34.23 13.54
CA GLU A 741 -14.69 -34.93 14.80
C GLU A 741 -16.03 -35.45 15.32
N SER A 742 -16.05 -36.69 15.81
CA SER A 742 -17.26 -37.41 16.22
C SER A 742 -17.85 -36.95 17.57
N ARG A 743 -17.05 -36.32 18.42
CA ARG A 743 -17.43 -35.86 19.77
C ARG A 743 -18.38 -34.66 19.82
N SER A 744 -18.81 -34.27 21.02
CA SER A 744 -19.47 -32.99 21.26
C SER A 744 -18.55 -31.81 20.94
N ASN A 745 -19.14 -30.63 20.74
CA ASN A 745 -18.38 -29.40 20.51
C ASN A 745 -17.40 -29.14 21.66
N ARG A 746 -16.19 -28.70 21.30
CA ARG A 746 -15.19 -28.24 22.25
C ARG A 746 -15.52 -26.80 22.62
N VAL A 747 -15.18 -26.40 23.85
CA VAL A 747 -15.39 -25.03 24.35
C VAL A 747 -14.05 -24.46 24.76
N PHE A 748 -13.77 -23.21 24.35
CA PHE A 748 -12.58 -22.47 24.77
C PHE A 748 -12.93 -21.00 25.04
N THR A 749 -12.14 -20.33 25.88
CA THR A 749 -12.30 -18.90 26.17
C THR A 749 -11.01 -18.17 25.80
N ALA A 750 -11.13 -17.19 24.90
CA ALA A 750 -10.03 -16.35 24.44
C ALA A 750 -9.42 -15.52 25.59
N PRO A 751 -8.16 -15.09 25.48
CA PRO A 751 -7.53 -14.25 26.49
C PRO A 751 -8.25 -12.90 26.59
N ASN A 752 -8.23 -12.28 27.76
CA ASN A 752 -8.90 -11.01 28.02
C ASN A 752 -7.96 -9.78 27.86
N SER A 753 -6.67 -10.00 27.59
CA SER A 753 -5.71 -8.93 27.25
C SER A 753 -5.88 -8.54 25.79
N SER A 754 -5.77 -7.24 25.45
CA SER A 754 -5.91 -6.73 24.07
C SER A 754 -4.88 -7.28 23.10
N THR A 755 -3.69 -7.61 23.58
CA THR A 755 -2.58 -8.19 22.80
C THR A 755 -2.38 -9.67 23.13
N GLY A 756 -3.37 -10.29 23.79
CA GLY A 756 -3.26 -11.62 24.32
C GLY A 756 -3.07 -12.67 23.23
N THR A 757 -2.14 -13.58 23.47
CA THR A 757 -1.98 -14.82 22.73
C THR A 757 -2.13 -15.99 23.70
N ILE A 758 -2.74 -17.09 23.26
CA ILE A 758 -2.87 -18.29 24.09
C ILE A 758 -2.93 -19.55 23.23
N ASP A 759 -2.23 -20.59 23.66
CA ASP A 759 -2.38 -21.94 23.12
C ASP A 759 -3.59 -22.65 23.72
N THR A 760 -4.35 -23.33 22.87
CA THR A 760 -5.26 -24.36 23.38
C THR A 760 -4.46 -25.54 23.93
N PRO A 761 -5.02 -26.36 24.83
CA PRO A 761 -4.44 -27.67 25.12
C PRO A 761 -4.22 -28.47 23.83
N LEU A 762 -3.19 -29.32 23.79
CA LEU A 762 -3.04 -30.29 22.72
C LEU A 762 -4.22 -31.26 22.75
N TYR A 763 -5.12 -31.13 21.78
CA TYR A 763 -6.24 -32.04 21.64
C TYR A 763 -5.85 -33.28 20.84
N PHE A 764 -6.58 -34.38 21.02
CA PHE A 764 -6.46 -35.58 20.20
C PHE A 764 -7.69 -35.71 19.33
N TRP A 765 -7.46 -36.02 18.05
CA TRP A 765 -8.54 -36.30 17.09
C TRP A 765 -9.37 -37.49 17.57
N ASP A 766 -10.68 -37.30 17.64
CA ASP A 766 -11.65 -38.34 17.98
C ASP A 766 -12.23 -38.93 16.69
N ASN A 767 -12.05 -40.24 16.50
CA ASN A 767 -12.46 -40.94 15.27
C ASN A 767 -13.98 -41.10 15.15
#